data_AF-A0A075MDE7-F1
#
_entry.id   AF-A0A075MDE7-F1
#
_cell.length_a   1.000
_cell.length_b   1.000
_cell.length_c   1.000
_cell.angle_alpha   90.00
_cell.angle_beta   90.00
_cell.angle_gamma   90.00
#
_symmetry.space_group_name_H-M   'P 1'
#
loop_
_entity.id
_entity.type
_entity.pdbx_description
1 polymer ?
#
loop_
_entity_poly.entity_id
_entity_poly.type
_entity_poly.pdbx_seq_one_letter_code
_entity_poly.pdbx_strand_id
1 'polypeptide(L)'
;MLDFKILNKGIAVIKVIWGTNKEKPIASRQLAETLSSNMSLEGFLYIGYPIVGSPLGPTKFDALLLSESKGIIAFDLVEGTDLTNYINNQDEMASMLEVKLKPYPKLKKGRHLKFDIKTVTFCPAKKNNLPQVEDNLYNIANISNLNEVINSFEWESDEDTFKELKAAIQVVTNIRSGAIRRQTKKENSLGSRLQKLEDSIANLDQHQSEAVIETVDGVQRIRGLAGSGKTIVLALKVAYLHAQNQSWKIAVTFHTRALKEQFKRLINNFTIEQLGSEPDWDSIDIFNSWGAPGDKENDGMYHRYCVENSIDYYDFQTAKNEFGGDDAFKNVCKLALEQSSSNKIEKYDLILIDEAQDFPPEFIKLCYKFLKEPKRLVYAYDELQSLNGLSVLPPEQLFGKDSKGVPLVTLEEEDPTKPKKDIILEKCYRNSRPLLATAHTLGFGLTRPKGLIQFFDNDSLWEDVGYSVKKGKIEGGKEVELIRTSESSPLFLEEHTPLEELIKFEVFDSVRDMNQMLFDSIVKNIHEDELKPEDILVINPDPFTTQKNVGIVRKALQQNEIDSEIAGVTTSRDIFRKNGSVTFTGIFRAKGNEAAMVYIIHAQDCADSYDPNHLALIRNRLFTAITRSKAWVRVLGIGPSMQALKEEWETLKNNDYALKFVYPTEKQKNTLKLINKDMSVQERNRRRKLTHNIQEIIHAINSGELPTELIPEELINILKKSGH
;
A
#
# COMPACT_ATOMS: atom_id res chain seq x y z
N MET A 1 24.53 -29.42 -32.83
CA MET A 1 24.51 -28.85 -31.47
C MET A 1 23.11 -28.30 -31.28
N LEU A 2 22.29 -29.07 -30.57
CA LEU A 2 20.85 -28.88 -30.45
C LEU A 2 20.49 -27.75 -29.47
N ASP A 3 19.34 -27.15 -29.78
CA ASP A 3 18.58 -26.15 -29.07
C ASP A 3 18.45 -26.37 -27.55
N PHE A 4 18.89 -25.36 -26.78
CA PHE A 4 18.46 -25.12 -25.40
C PHE A 4 17.43 -23.97 -25.40
N LYS A 5 16.24 -24.24 -25.98
CA LYS A 5 15.00 -23.53 -25.67
C LYS A 5 14.02 -24.56 -25.10
N ILE A 6 14.28 -24.97 -23.87
CA ILE A 6 13.26 -25.67 -23.08
C ILE A 6 12.36 -24.58 -22.50
N LEU A 7 11.08 -24.70 -22.80
CA LEU A 7 9.99 -23.97 -22.17
C LEU A 7 10.14 -24.10 -20.64
N ASN A 8 10.26 -22.97 -19.94
CA ASN A 8 9.91 -22.88 -18.51
C ASN A 8 8.38 -23.07 -18.37
N LYS A 9 7.91 -24.31 -18.50
CA LYS A 9 6.77 -24.75 -17.67
C LYS A 9 7.34 -24.87 -16.26
N GLY A 10 6.79 -24.10 -15.34
CA GLY A 10 7.29 -23.95 -13.97
C GLY A 10 7.58 -25.31 -13.34
N ILE A 11 8.75 -25.41 -12.69
CA ILE A 11 9.06 -26.54 -11.83
C ILE A 11 8.03 -26.49 -10.69
N ALA A 12 7.30 -27.58 -10.51
CA ALA A 12 6.43 -27.82 -9.35
C ALA A 12 7.26 -27.72 -8.07
N VAL A 13 7.11 -26.65 -7.29
CA VAL A 13 7.88 -26.42 -6.05
C VAL A 13 6.93 -25.93 -4.95
N ILE A 14 7.00 -26.55 -3.78
CA ILE A 14 6.36 -26.06 -2.55
C ILE A 14 6.94 -24.69 -2.19
N LYS A 15 6.07 -23.68 -2.09
CA LYS A 15 6.42 -22.35 -1.61
C LYS A 15 6.32 -22.32 -0.08
N VAL A 16 7.43 -21.99 0.59
CA VAL A 16 7.50 -21.92 2.05
C VAL A 16 7.24 -20.49 2.50
N ILE A 17 6.31 -20.32 3.44
CA ILE A 17 5.94 -19.03 4.03
C ILE A 17 6.27 -19.07 5.52
N TRP A 18 7.17 -18.18 5.94
CA TRP A 18 7.73 -18.17 7.29
C TRP A 18 7.03 -17.22 8.24
N GLY A 19 6.16 -17.75 9.09
CA GLY A 19 5.69 -17.07 10.30
C GLY A 19 6.72 -17.12 11.44
N THR A 20 6.38 -16.62 12.62
CA THR A 20 7.29 -16.75 13.76
C THR A 20 7.24 -18.16 14.36
N ASN A 21 8.33 -18.93 14.24
CA ASN A 21 8.49 -20.21 14.94
C ASN A 21 9.83 -20.33 15.67
N LYS A 22 9.96 -19.60 16.79
CA LYS A 22 11.19 -19.54 17.59
C LYS A 22 11.45 -20.78 18.43
N GLU A 23 10.42 -21.56 18.73
CA GLU A 23 10.52 -22.70 19.66
C GLU A 23 11.12 -23.94 19.01
N LYS A 24 10.86 -24.15 17.70
CA LYS A 24 11.27 -25.36 16.97
C LYS A 24 12.02 -25.04 15.67
N PRO A 25 13.08 -24.20 15.70
CA PRO A 25 13.73 -23.68 14.50
C PRO A 25 14.41 -24.75 13.64
N ILE A 26 15.01 -25.79 14.23
CA ILE A 26 15.74 -26.82 13.48
C ILE A 26 14.76 -27.74 12.77
N ALA A 27 13.74 -28.23 13.49
CA ALA A 27 12.71 -29.10 12.91
C ALA A 27 11.94 -28.37 11.79
N SER A 28 11.65 -27.08 11.97
CA SER A 28 10.99 -26.26 10.95
C SER A 28 11.82 -26.14 9.67
N ARG A 29 13.12 -25.85 9.79
CA ARG A 29 14.03 -25.76 8.64
C ARG A 29 14.15 -27.10 7.91
N GLN A 30 14.33 -28.19 8.65
CA GLN A 30 14.44 -29.52 8.06
C GLN A 30 13.16 -29.96 7.35
N LEU A 31 11.98 -29.62 7.91
CA LEU A 31 10.70 -29.84 7.23
C LEU A 31 10.65 -29.05 5.92
N ALA A 32 10.95 -27.75 5.96
CA ALA A 32 10.94 -26.88 4.79
C ALA A 32 11.91 -27.38 3.68
N GLU A 33 13.15 -27.69 4.03
CA GLU A 33 14.16 -28.23 3.10
C GLU A 33 13.73 -29.56 2.47
N THR A 34 13.18 -30.49 3.28
CA THR A 34 12.75 -31.80 2.80
C THR A 34 11.58 -31.68 1.83
N LEU A 35 10.61 -30.81 2.13
CA LEU A 35 9.43 -30.61 1.28
C LEU A 35 9.74 -29.80 0.03
N SER A 36 10.54 -28.73 0.12
CA SER A 36 10.93 -27.92 -1.05
C SER A 36 11.81 -28.68 -2.03
N SER A 37 12.53 -29.73 -1.58
CA SER A 37 13.29 -30.62 -2.46
C SER A 37 12.42 -31.60 -3.25
N ASN A 38 11.14 -31.76 -2.89
CA ASN A 38 10.23 -32.68 -3.55
C ASN A 38 9.56 -32.03 -4.76
N MET A 39 10.10 -32.28 -5.96
CA MET A 39 9.62 -31.75 -7.24
C MET A 39 8.25 -32.31 -7.69
N SER A 40 7.64 -33.22 -6.93
CA SER A 40 6.31 -33.81 -7.26
C SER A 40 5.16 -33.16 -6.49
N LEU A 41 5.46 -32.28 -5.53
CA LEU A 41 4.46 -31.62 -4.69
C LEU A 41 4.38 -30.12 -5.05
N GLU A 42 3.16 -29.65 -5.20
CA GLU A 42 2.84 -28.23 -5.36
C GLU A 42 1.95 -27.77 -4.22
N GLY A 43 2.21 -26.57 -3.70
CA GLY A 43 1.44 -26.03 -2.59
C GLY A 43 2.17 -24.97 -1.78
N PHE A 44 1.60 -24.66 -0.62
CA PHE A 44 2.07 -23.68 0.34
C PHE A 44 2.36 -24.37 1.66
N LEU A 45 3.60 -24.28 2.13
CA LEU A 45 3.98 -24.70 3.48
C LEU A 45 4.07 -23.47 4.38
N TYR A 46 3.12 -23.34 5.29
CA TYR A 46 3.12 -22.32 6.32
C TYR A 46 3.89 -22.83 7.54
N ILE A 47 4.90 -22.09 7.99
CA ILE A 47 5.60 -22.37 9.25
C ILE A 47 5.10 -21.38 10.30
N GLY A 48 4.66 -21.89 11.46
CA GLY A 48 4.21 -21.06 12.56
C GLY A 48 2.86 -20.35 12.33
N TYR A 49 2.00 -20.92 11.48
CA TYR A 49 0.70 -20.37 11.06
C TYR A 49 -0.22 -21.52 10.63
N PRO A 50 -1.56 -21.42 10.80
CA PRO A 50 -2.33 -20.31 11.37
C PRO A 50 -2.25 -20.22 12.90
N ILE A 51 -2.89 -19.19 13.45
CA ILE A 51 -3.20 -19.08 14.88
C ILE A 51 -4.71 -19.26 15.02
N VAL A 52 -5.11 -19.99 16.04
CA VAL A 52 -6.51 -20.24 16.37
C VAL A 52 -6.74 -19.85 17.82
N GLY A 53 -7.78 -19.07 18.07
CA GLY A 53 -8.22 -18.78 19.43
C GLY A 53 -8.76 -20.04 20.12
N SER A 54 -8.32 -20.30 21.35
CA SER A 54 -8.87 -21.32 22.23
C SER A 54 -9.29 -20.71 23.57
N PRO A 55 -10.10 -21.41 24.38
CA PRO A 55 -10.42 -20.97 25.74
C PRO A 55 -9.20 -20.79 26.65
N LEU A 56 -8.06 -21.42 26.32
CA LEU A 56 -6.80 -21.33 27.06
C LEU A 56 -5.88 -20.22 26.52
N GLY A 57 -6.32 -19.50 25.48
CA GLY A 57 -5.52 -18.50 24.76
C GLY A 57 -5.28 -18.89 23.30
N PRO A 58 -4.59 -18.04 22.53
CA PRO A 58 -4.22 -18.32 21.15
C PRO A 58 -3.24 -19.50 21.09
N THR A 59 -3.58 -20.50 20.29
CA THR A 59 -2.69 -21.62 19.98
C THR A 59 -2.19 -21.50 18.56
N LYS A 60 -0.89 -21.77 18.38
CA LYS A 60 -0.20 -21.65 17.12
C LYS A 60 0.11 -23.04 16.55
N PHE A 61 -0.07 -23.19 15.25
CA PHE A 61 0.36 -24.38 14.52
C PHE A 61 1.85 -24.31 14.20
N ASP A 62 2.58 -25.41 14.39
CA ASP A 62 4.00 -25.45 14.06
C ASP A 62 4.24 -25.37 12.55
N ALA A 63 3.52 -26.18 11.77
CA ALA A 63 3.46 -26.04 10.32
C ALA A 63 2.17 -26.59 9.73
N LEU A 64 1.77 -26.04 8.58
CA LEU A 64 0.58 -26.42 7.82
C LEU A 64 0.90 -26.44 6.33
N LEU A 65 0.67 -27.56 5.65
CA LEU A 65 0.79 -27.69 4.20
C LEU A 65 -0.60 -27.64 3.57
N LEU A 66 -0.76 -26.76 2.58
CA LEU A 66 -1.89 -26.74 1.65
C LEU A 66 -1.42 -27.12 0.26
N SER A 67 -1.98 -28.19 -0.30
CA SER A 67 -1.61 -28.69 -1.63
C SER A 67 -2.86 -29.10 -2.39
N GLU A 68 -2.93 -28.75 -3.69
CA GLU A 68 -4.07 -29.12 -4.54
C GLU A 68 -4.22 -30.64 -4.69
N SER A 69 -3.10 -31.39 -4.59
CA SER A 69 -3.11 -32.85 -4.70
C SER A 69 -3.26 -33.57 -3.36
N LYS A 70 -2.87 -32.92 -2.24
CA LYS A 70 -2.84 -33.55 -0.89
C LYS A 70 -3.81 -32.95 0.12
N GLY A 71 -4.46 -31.82 -0.19
CA GLY A 71 -5.39 -31.15 0.71
C GLY A 71 -4.69 -30.33 1.80
N ILE A 72 -5.11 -30.53 3.04
CA ILE A 72 -4.58 -29.88 4.24
C ILE A 72 -3.88 -30.90 5.15
N ILE A 73 -2.61 -30.63 5.46
CA ILE A 73 -1.79 -31.47 6.35
C ILE A 73 -1.19 -30.59 7.45
N ALA A 74 -1.50 -30.90 8.70
CA ALA A 74 -0.96 -30.20 9.86
C ALA A 74 0.21 -30.98 10.47
N PHE A 75 1.32 -30.29 10.75
CA PHE A 75 2.51 -30.90 11.32
C PHE A 75 2.71 -30.50 12.77
N ASP A 76 2.85 -31.50 13.65
CA ASP A 76 3.39 -31.35 15.01
C ASP A 76 4.90 -31.52 14.93
N LEU A 77 5.67 -30.47 15.19
CA LEU A 77 7.13 -30.52 15.07
C LEU A 77 7.76 -30.98 16.39
N VAL A 78 8.81 -31.80 16.32
CA VAL A 78 9.54 -32.27 17.51
C VAL A 78 11.04 -32.07 17.30
N GLU A 79 11.67 -31.17 18.06
CA GLU A 79 13.14 -30.99 18.00
C GLU A 79 13.92 -32.13 18.68
N GLY A 80 13.35 -32.73 19.73
CA GLY A 80 13.92 -33.85 20.45
C GLY A 80 13.53 -35.21 19.87
N THR A 81 13.65 -36.26 20.69
CA THR A 81 13.26 -37.64 20.33
C THR A 81 12.00 -38.12 21.07
N ASP A 82 11.38 -37.25 21.85
CA ASP A 82 10.18 -37.55 22.63
C ASP A 82 8.94 -37.55 21.73
N LEU A 83 8.26 -38.68 21.71
CA LEU A 83 7.05 -38.93 20.94
C LEU A 83 5.94 -39.48 21.83
N THR A 84 5.96 -39.17 23.13
CA THR A 84 4.99 -39.75 24.08
C THR A 84 3.57 -39.20 23.92
N ASN A 85 3.43 -37.92 23.55
CA ASN A 85 2.13 -37.22 23.50
C ASN A 85 1.59 -36.97 22.07
N TYR A 86 2.14 -37.65 21.06
CA TYR A 86 1.84 -37.36 19.65
C TYR A 86 0.35 -37.50 19.30
N ILE A 87 -0.35 -38.48 19.89
CA ILE A 87 -1.79 -38.71 19.66
C ILE A 87 -2.60 -37.47 20.07
N ASN A 88 -2.42 -37.02 21.32
CA ASN A 88 -3.14 -35.86 21.85
C ASN A 88 -2.81 -34.59 21.05
N ASN A 89 -1.54 -34.38 20.68
CA ASN A 89 -1.13 -33.23 19.88
C ASN A 89 -1.83 -33.22 18.50
N GLN A 90 -1.88 -34.37 17.82
CA GLN A 90 -2.53 -34.48 16.52
C GLN A 90 -4.04 -34.27 16.62
N ASP A 91 -4.71 -34.89 17.59
CA ASP A 91 -6.15 -34.71 17.82
C ASP A 91 -6.51 -33.26 18.14
N GLU A 92 -5.70 -32.59 18.96
CA GLU A 92 -5.87 -31.18 19.30
C GLU A 92 -5.73 -30.29 18.07
N MET A 93 -4.69 -30.51 17.25
CA MET A 93 -4.48 -29.77 16.00
C MET A 93 -5.63 -29.96 15.00
N ALA A 94 -6.10 -31.20 14.82
CA ALA A 94 -7.24 -31.50 13.96
C ALA A 94 -8.51 -30.80 14.46
N SER A 95 -8.79 -30.90 15.77
CA SER A 95 -9.95 -30.26 16.40
C SER A 95 -9.92 -28.73 16.26
N MET A 96 -8.76 -28.10 16.44
CA MET A 96 -8.59 -26.66 16.26
C MET A 96 -8.83 -26.22 14.81
N LEU A 97 -8.34 -26.98 13.83
CA LEU A 97 -8.62 -26.71 12.42
C LEU A 97 -10.10 -26.90 12.10
N GLU A 98 -10.77 -27.90 12.67
CA GLU A 98 -12.21 -28.04 12.53
C GLU A 98 -12.97 -26.83 13.07
N VAL A 99 -12.61 -26.33 14.26
CA VAL A 99 -13.22 -25.13 14.86
C VAL A 99 -13.02 -23.92 13.95
N LYS A 100 -11.83 -23.76 13.36
CA LYS A 100 -11.54 -22.67 12.42
C LYS A 100 -12.31 -22.80 11.10
N LEU A 101 -12.45 -24.01 10.55
CA LEU A 101 -12.96 -24.24 9.19
C LEU A 101 -14.47 -24.48 9.15
N LYS A 102 -15.08 -25.00 10.22
CA LYS A 102 -16.53 -25.26 10.28
C LYS A 102 -17.39 -24.00 10.15
N PRO A 103 -16.99 -22.78 10.54
CA PRO A 103 -17.81 -21.59 10.27
C PRO A 103 -18.08 -21.32 8.78
N TYR A 104 -17.22 -21.80 7.87
CA TYR A 104 -17.34 -21.56 6.43
C TYR A 104 -18.35 -22.50 5.76
N PRO A 105 -19.50 -22.00 5.25
CA PRO A 105 -20.56 -22.86 4.70
C PRO A 105 -20.10 -23.66 3.47
N LYS A 106 -19.24 -23.06 2.63
CA LYS A 106 -18.73 -23.71 1.41
C LYS A 106 -17.77 -24.87 1.67
N LEU A 107 -17.19 -24.96 2.87
CA LEU A 107 -16.30 -26.05 3.28
C LEU A 107 -17.05 -27.24 3.89
N LYS A 108 -18.35 -27.12 4.13
CA LYS A 108 -19.15 -28.14 4.80
C LYS A 108 -20.19 -28.78 3.90
N LYS A 109 -20.50 -30.04 4.21
CA LYS A 109 -21.69 -30.75 3.74
C LYS A 109 -22.49 -31.20 4.97
N GLY A 110 -23.59 -30.50 5.25
CA GLY A 110 -24.34 -30.69 6.50
C GLY A 110 -23.53 -30.26 7.72
N ARG A 111 -23.20 -31.22 8.60
CA ARG A 111 -22.44 -30.96 9.85
C ARG A 111 -20.94 -31.24 9.73
N HIS A 112 -20.51 -31.86 8.64
CA HIS A 112 -19.13 -32.31 8.44
C HIS A 112 -18.41 -31.44 7.40
N LEU A 113 -17.09 -31.33 7.52
CA LEU A 113 -16.25 -30.79 6.45
C LEU A 113 -16.34 -31.71 5.23
N LYS A 114 -16.12 -31.16 4.04
CA LYS A 114 -16.10 -31.92 2.79
C LYS A 114 -14.84 -32.78 2.61
N PHE A 115 -13.85 -32.59 3.47
CA PHE A 115 -12.52 -33.21 3.44
C PHE A 115 -12.06 -33.54 4.85
N ASP A 116 -11.11 -34.47 4.94
CA ASP A 116 -10.43 -34.81 6.18
C ASP A 116 -9.24 -33.87 6.43
N ILE A 117 -8.97 -33.59 7.70
CA ILE A 117 -7.75 -32.92 8.13
C ILE A 117 -6.71 -34.01 8.43
N LYS A 118 -5.59 -34.01 7.70
CA LYS A 118 -4.50 -34.96 7.94
C LYS A 118 -3.48 -34.37 8.92
N THR A 119 -2.95 -35.18 9.81
CA THR A 119 -1.98 -34.77 10.85
C THR A 119 -0.74 -35.64 10.81
N VAL A 120 0.42 -35.03 11.01
CA VAL A 120 1.72 -35.72 11.01
C VAL A 120 2.61 -35.17 12.12
N THR A 121 3.12 -36.04 13.01
CA THR A 121 4.19 -35.65 13.92
C THR A 121 5.54 -35.83 13.23
N PHE A 122 6.27 -34.74 13.01
CA PHE A 122 7.58 -34.73 12.35
C PHE A 122 8.71 -34.63 13.38
N CYS A 123 9.50 -35.69 13.49
CA CYS A 123 10.61 -35.82 14.44
C CYS A 123 11.91 -36.16 13.69
N PRO A 124 12.65 -35.15 13.19
CA PRO A 124 13.84 -35.39 12.38
C PRO A 124 15.02 -35.95 13.18
N ALA A 125 15.07 -35.72 14.50
CA ALA A 125 16.15 -36.23 15.35
C ALA A 125 16.13 -37.77 15.51
N LYS A 126 14.96 -38.40 15.36
CA LYS A 126 14.78 -39.84 15.56
C LYS A 126 14.93 -40.61 14.25
N LYS A 127 16.16 -41.04 13.96
CA LYS A 127 16.53 -41.71 12.70
C LYS A 127 15.95 -43.13 12.58
N ASN A 128 15.93 -43.90 13.67
CA ASN A 128 15.48 -45.30 13.70
C ASN A 128 14.42 -45.49 14.80
N ASN A 129 13.60 -46.54 14.69
CA ASN A 129 12.58 -46.94 15.68
C ASN A 129 11.51 -45.86 15.92
N LEU A 130 10.88 -45.39 14.84
CA LEU A 130 9.61 -44.67 14.98
C LEU A 130 8.57 -45.60 15.63
N PRO A 131 7.65 -45.09 16.48
CA PRO A 131 6.58 -45.89 17.06
C PRO A 131 5.78 -46.58 15.96
N GLN A 132 5.44 -47.87 16.16
CA GLN A 132 4.47 -48.52 15.28
C GLN A 132 3.10 -47.92 15.57
N VAL A 133 2.50 -47.32 14.54
CA VAL A 133 1.17 -46.76 14.61
C VAL A 133 0.20 -47.81 14.11
N GLU A 134 -0.70 -48.27 14.98
CA GLU A 134 -1.71 -49.30 14.65
C GLU A 134 -2.98 -48.70 14.01
N ASP A 135 -3.24 -47.41 14.28
CA ASP A 135 -4.40 -46.68 13.77
C ASP A 135 -3.99 -45.77 12.60
N ASN A 136 -4.64 -45.96 11.44
CA ASN A 136 -4.39 -45.17 10.23
C ASN A 136 -4.72 -43.67 10.40
N LEU A 137 -5.35 -43.28 11.51
CA LEU A 137 -5.62 -41.89 11.85
C LEU A 137 -4.34 -41.09 12.15
N TYR A 138 -3.36 -41.70 12.83
CA TYR A 138 -2.16 -40.99 13.27
C TYR A 138 -0.97 -41.25 12.34
N ASN A 139 -0.13 -40.24 12.14
CA ASN A 139 1.05 -40.38 11.27
C ASN A 139 2.30 -39.83 11.95
N ILE A 140 3.41 -40.56 11.85
CA ILE A 140 4.71 -40.13 12.37
C ILE A 140 5.75 -40.21 11.26
N ALA A 141 6.49 -39.12 11.06
CA ALA A 141 7.52 -39.03 10.04
C ALA A 141 8.85 -38.51 10.59
N ASN A 142 9.94 -38.93 9.97
CA ASN A 142 11.25 -38.33 10.04
C ASN A 142 11.71 -37.92 8.64
N ILE A 143 12.95 -37.45 8.48
CA ILE A 143 13.48 -37.00 7.19
C ILE A 143 13.41 -38.09 6.11
N SER A 144 13.59 -39.36 6.48
CA SER A 144 13.68 -40.46 5.50
C SER A 144 12.33 -40.91 4.94
N ASN A 145 11.25 -40.86 5.71
CA ASN A 145 9.94 -41.39 5.29
C ASN A 145 8.86 -40.30 5.08
N LEU A 146 9.17 -39.02 5.33
CA LEU A 146 8.20 -37.93 5.20
C LEU A 146 7.50 -37.89 3.83
N ASN A 147 8.25 -38.05 2.75
CA ASN A 147 7.68 -38.04 1.39
C ASN A 147 6.76 -39.23 1.16
N GLU A 148 7.06 -40.40 1.72
CA GLU A 148 6.21 -41.59 1.61
C GLU A 148 4.88 -41.37 2.34
N VAL A 149 4.94 -40.84 3.57
CA VAL A 149 3.75 -40.50 4.37
C VAL A 149 2.87 -39.50 3.64
N ILE A 150 3.43 -38.40 3.13
CA ILE A 150 2.65 -37.38 2.40
C ILE A 150 2.07 -37.92 1.10
N ASN A 151 2.83 -38.77 0.39
CA ASN A 151 2.35 -39.36 -0.85
C ASN A 151 1.17 -40.32 -0.64
N SER A 152 1.02 -40.89 0.56
CA SER A 152 -0.13 -41.73 0.91
C SER A 152 -1.44 -40.96 1.07
N PHE A 153 -1.40 -39.62 1.20
CA PHE A 153 -2.59 -38.79 1.27
C PHE A 153 -3.10 -38.41 -0.12
N GLU A 154 -4.42 -38.27 -0.24
CA GLU A 154 -5.10 -37.83 -1.45
C GLU A 154 -6.13 -36.74 -1.12
N TRP A 155 -6.26 -35.76 -2.02
CA TRP A 155 -7.31 -34.75 -1.95
C TRP A 155 -8.56 -35.25 -2.69
N GLU A 156 -9.62 -35.54 -1.93
CA GLU A 156 -10.86 -36.11 -2.45
C GLU A 156 -11.94 -35.07 -2.80
N SER A 157 -11.67 -33.79 -2.54
CA SER A 157 -12.64 -32.69 -2.70
C SER A 157 -12.47 -31.93 -4.02
N ASP A 158 -13.47 -31.11 -4.38
CA ASP A 158 -13.47 -30.32 -5.61
C ASP A 158 -12.53 -29.09 -5.54
N GLU A 159 -12.16 -28.55 -6.71
CA GLU A 159 -11.26 -27.40 -6.85
C GLU A 159 -11.81 -26.13 -6.17
N ASP A 160 -13.12 -25.91 -6.22
CA ASP A 160 -13.75 -24.76 -5.56
C ASP A 160 -13.66 -24.87 -4.03
N THR A 161 -13.85 -26.08 -3.48
CA THR A 161 -13.63 -26.35 -2.06
C THR A 161 -12.17 -26.08 -1.66
N PHE A 162 -11.18 -26.42 -2.49
CA PHE A 162 -9.78 -26.09 -2.22
C PHE A 162 -9.52 -24.58 -2.23
N LYS A 163 -10.09 -23.84 -3.20
CA LYS A 163 -9.99 -22.37 -3.25
C LYS A 163 -10.53 -21.73 -1.98
N GLU A 164 -11.68 -22.19 -1.51
CA GLU A 164 -12.31 -21.72 -0.27
C GLU A 164 -11.50 -22.11 0.98
N LEU A 165 -10.92 -23.31 1.01
CA LEU A 165 -10.06 -23.77 2.10
C LEU A 165 -8.84 -22.86 2.22
N LYS A 166 -8.19 -22.58 1.09
CA LYS A 166 -7.04 -21.69 1.03
C LYS A 166 -7.39 -20.28 1.52
N ALA A 167 -8.53 -19.74 1.09
CA ALA A 167 -9.01 -18.43 1.54
C ALA A 167 -9.33 -18.41 3.05
N ALA A 168 -9.95 -19.46 3.59
CA ALA A 168 -10.26 -19.58 5.01
C ALA A 168 -9.01 -19.68 5.89
N ILE A 169 -7.99 -20.42 5.45
CA ILE A 169 -6.71 -20.53 6.17
C ILE A 169 -5.98 -19.19 6.17
N GLN A 170 -5.96 -18.48 5.04
CA GLN A 170 -5.26 -17.20 4.88
C GLN A 170 -5.96 -16.02 5.58
N VAL A 171 -7.10 -16.23 6.28
CA VAL A 171 -7.87 -15.18 6.99
C VAL A 171 -8.26 -14.02 6.06
N VAL A 172 -8.70 -14.39 4.86
CA VAL A 172 -8.97 -13.46 3.74
C VAL A 172 -10.42 -12.95 3.76
N THR A 173 -11.31 -13.63 4.47
CA THR A 173 -12.67 -13.80 3.93
C THR A 173 -13.74 -12.88 4.52
N ASN A 174 -13.47 -11.99 5.49
CA ASN A 174 -14.56 -11.16 6.05
C ASN A 174 -14.21 -9.71 6.45
N ILE A 175 -13.51 -8.95 5.60
CA ILE A 175 -13.27 -7.50 5.84
C ILE A 175 -14.59 -6.69 5.95
N ARG A 176 -15.72 -7.18 5.40
CA ARG A 176 -16.98 -6.40 5.27
C ARG A 176 -18.29 -7.12 5.61
N SER A 177 -18.27 -8.26 6.30
CA SER A 177 -19.50 -9.02 6.61
C SER A 177 -20.58 -8.23 7.38
N GLY A 178 -20.23 -7.10 8.01
CA GLY A 178 -21.16 -6.20 8.71
C GLY A 178 -21.66 -4.97 7.93
N ALA A 179 -21.26 -4.77 6.67
CA ALA A 179 -21.72 -3.60 5.90
C ALA A 179 -23.17 -3.79 5.43
N ILE A 180 -24.06 -2.86 5.80
CA ILE A 180 -25.45 -2.84 5.32
C ILE A 180 -25.43 -2.77 3.79
N ARG A 181 -25.89 -3.84 3.14
CA ARG A 181 -26.01 -3.92 1.69
C ARG A 181 -26.84 -2.75 1.17
N ARG A 182 -26.39 -2.11 0.08
CA ARG A 182 -27.16 -1.04 -0.57
C ARG A 182 -28.50 -1.64 -1.03
N GLN A 183 -29.58 -0.88 -0.81
CA GLN A 183 -30.89 -1.20 -1.39
C GLN A 183 -31.04 -0.41 -2.69
N THR A 184 -30.49 -0.93 -3.77
CA THR A 184 -30.60 -0.29 -5.11
C THR A 184 -31.89 -0.70 -5.79
N LYS A 185 -32.58 0.25 -6.45
CA LYS A 185 -33.82 -0.04 -7.19
C LYS A 185 -33.54 -0.33 -8.66
N LYS A 186 -32.48 0.26 -9.23
CA LYS A 186 -32.09 0.08 -10.64
C LYS A 186 -30.92 -0.89 -10.75
N GLU A 187 -31.09 -1.96 -11.51
CA GLU A 187 -30.05 -3.00 -11.65
C GLU A 187 -28.73 -2.48 -12.27
N ASN A 188 -28.82 -1.43 -13.10
CA ASN A 188 -27.68 -0.85 -13.83
C ASN A 188 -27.24 0.54 -13.33
N SER A 189 -27.74 1.02 -12.19
CA SER A 189 -27.27 2.28 -11.60
C SER A 189 -25.79 2.20 -11.20
N LEU A 190 -25.13 3.35 -11.03
CA LEU A 190 -23.76 3.38 -10.50
C LEU A 190 -23.71 2.78 -9.09
N GLY A 191 -24.74 3.01 -8.26
CA GLY A 191 -24.88 2.38 -6.95
C GLY A 191 -24.88 0.85 -7.00
N SER A 192 -25.59 0.24 -7.96
CA SER A 192 -25.65 -1.22 -8.14
C SER A 192 -24.32 -1.77 -8.65
N ARG A 193 -23.72 -1.10 -9.65
CA ARG A 193 -22.37 -1.46 -10.16
C ARG A 193 -21.31 -1.38 -9.07
N LEU A 194 -21.36 -0.34 -8.23
CA LEU A 194 -20.47 -0.18 -7.09
C LEU A 194 -20.64 -1.29 -6.05
N GLN A 195 -21.89 -1.71 -5.78
CA GLN A 195 -22.14 -2.84 -4.88
C GLN A 195 -21.51 -4.14 -5.41
N LYS A 196 -21.71 -4.45 -6.69
CA LYS A 196 -21.10 -5.63 -7.34
C LYS A 196 -19.56 -5.57 -7.28
N LEU A 197 -18.99 -4.39 -7.57
CA LEU A 197 -17.56 -4.13 -7.48
C LEU A 197 -17.02 -4.41 -6.06
N GLU A 198 -17.69 -3.89 -5.03
CA GLU A 198 -17.29 -4.09 -3.63
C GLU A 198 -17.39 -5.55 -3.17
N ASP A 199 -18.40 -6.28 -3.66
CA ASP A 199 -18.54 -7.73 -3.42
C ASP A 199 -17.42 -8.54 -4.09
N SER A 200 -16.96 -8.13 -5.27
CA SER A 200 -15.81 -8.76 -5.95
C SER A 200 -14.49 -8.52 -5.23
N ILE A 201 -14.25 -7.29 -4.73
CA ILE A 201 -13.03 -6.95 -3.97
C ILE A 201 -12.93 -7.78 -2.68
N ALA A 202 -14.05 -8.05 -2.01
CA ALA A 202 -14.07 -8.80 -0.76
C ALA A 202 -13.64 -10.27 -0.88
N ASN A 203 -13.62 -10.84 -2.10
CA ASN A 203 -13.30 -12.25 -2.34
C ASN A 203 -11.86 -12.49 -2.83
N LEU A 204 -11.03 -11.46 -2.93
CA LEU A 204 -9.70 -11.54 -3.55
C LEU A 204 -8.60 -11.18 -2.55
N ASP A 205 -8.09 -12.18 -1.83
CA ASP A 205 -6.90 -11.97 -1.01
C ASP A 205 -5.95 -13.17 -0.92
N GLN A 206 -5.76 -13.86 -2.05
CA GLN A 206 -4.90 -15.04 -2.06
C GLN A 206 -3.39 -14.72 -2.00
N HIS A 207 -3.00 -13.46 -2.23
CA HIS A 207 -1.60 -13.02 -2.40
C HIS A 207 -1.08 -12.06 -1.31
N GLN A 208 -1.91 -11.46 -0.45
CA GLN A 208 -1.38 -10.60 0.63
C GLN A 208 -0.98 -11.39 1.89
N SER A 209 -1.41 -12.65 2.00
CA SER A 209 -1.09 -13.53 3.12
C SER A 209 0.42 -13.70 3.33
N GLU A 210 1.21 -13.77 2.26
CA GLU A 210 2.67 -13.84 2.33
C GLU A 210 3.25 -12.61 3.04
N ALA A 211 2.82 -11.42 2.64
CA ALA A 211 3.31 -10.17 3.22
C ALA A 211 2.99 -10.03 4.72
N VAL A 212 1.87 -10.61 5.14
CA VAL A 212 1.42 -10.60 6.54
C VAL A 212 2.20 -11.61 7.38
N ILE A 213 2.35 -12.84 6.87
CA ILE A 213 2.91 -13.96 7.62
C ILE A 213 4.43 -13.83 7.70
N GLU A 214 5.09 -13.42 6.60
CA GLU A 214 6.54 -13.29 6.56
C GLU A 214 7.04 -12.28 7.59
N THR A 215 7.67 -12.80 8.65
CA THR A 215 8.11 -12.01 9.79
C THR A 215 9.62 -12.04 9.90
N VAL A 216 10.23 -10.85 9.96
CA VAL A 216 11.68 -10.67 10.02
C VAL A 216 12.08 -10.18 11.41
N ASP A 217 13.16 -10.75 11.96
CA ASP A 217 13.91 -10.14 13.06
C ASP A 217 14.81 -9.05 12.49
N GLY A 218 14.25 -7.84 12.36
CA GLY A 218 14.92 -6.67 11.78
C GLY A 218 13.97 -5.80 10.98
N VAL A 219 14.53 -5.01 10.06
CA VAL A 219 13.76 -4.09 9.22
C VAL A 219 13.19 -4.83 8.01
N GLN A 220 11.90 -4.60 7.74
CA GLN A 220 11.16 -5.12 6.59
C GLN A 220 10.49 -3.97 5.83
N ARG A 221 10.55 -4.05 4.51
CA ARG A 221 9.98 -3.08 3.59
C ARG A 221 8.81 -3.70 2.84
N ILE A 222 7.70 -2.98 2.75
CA ILE A 222 6.52 -3.37 1.96
C ILE A 222 6.27 -2.27 0.93
N ARG A 223 6.53 -2.56 -0.35
CA ARG A 223 6.30 -1.63 -1.45
C ARG A 223 5.13 -2.07 -2.30
N GLY A 224 4.39 -1.10 -2.82
CA GLY A 224 3.28 -1.41 -3.73
C GLY A 224 2.61 -0.15 -4.23
N LEU A 225 1.89 -0.28 -5.33
CA LEU A 225 1.16 0.81 -5.95
C LEU A 225 -0.02 1.30 -5.09
N ALA A 226 -0.55 2.46 -5.45
CA ALA A 226 -1.84 2.94 -4.98
C ALA A 226 -2.88 1.82 -4.99
N GLY A 227 -3.54 1.57 -3.86
CA GLY A 227 -4.61 0.57 -3.84
C GLY A 227 -4.16 -0.89 -3.85
N SER A 228 -2.87 -1.17 -3.63
CA SER A 228 -2.37 -2.54 -3.46
C SER A 228 -2.69 -3.17 -2.10
N GLY A 229 -3.28 -2.41 -1.17
CA GLY A 229 -3.70 -2.91 0.15
C GLY A 229 -2.67 -2.75 1.27
N LYS A 230 -1.60 -1.94 1.10
CA LYS A 230 -0.56 -1.69 2.12
C LYS A 230 -1.10 -1.50 3.54
N THR A 231 -2.05 -0.58 3.74
CA THR A 231 -2.68 -0.32 5.06
C THR A 231 -3.38 -1.56 5.63
N ILE A 232 -4.04 -2.36 4.79
CA ILE A 232 -4.70 -3.62 5.19
C ILE A 232 -3.64 -4.65 5.61
N VAL A 233 -2.58 -4.81 4.82
CA VAL A 233 -1.45 -5.69 5.14
C VAL A 233 -0.81 -5.32 6.48
N LEU A 234 -0.56 -4.03 6.74
CA LEU A 234 -0.03 -3.58 8.02
C LEU A 234 -0.98 -3.89 9.19
N ALA A 235 -2.29 -3.66 9.02
CA ALA A 235 -3.28 -3.96 10.05
C ALA A 235 -3.40 -5.47 10.34
N LEU A 236 -3.41 -6.30 9.29
CA LEU A 236 -3.36 -7.76 9.41
C LEU A 236 -2.09 -8.22 10.15
N LYS A 237 -0.94 -7.62 9.82
CA LYS A 237 0.34 -7.95 10.46
C LYS A 237 0.36 -7.58 11.94
N VAL A 238 -0.26 -6.46 12.33
CA VAL A 238 -0.45 -6.11 13.74
C VAL A 238 -1.32 -7.15 14.44
N ALA A 239 -2.49 -7.47 13.88
CA ALA A 239 -3.40 -8.46 14.46
C ALA A 239 -2.71 -9.83 14.62
N TYR A 240 -1.99 -10.28 13.60
CA TYR A 240 -1.22 -11.51 13.61
C TYR A 240 -0.11 -11.52 14.67
N LEU A 241 0.73 -10.49 14.72
CA LEU A 241 1.87 -10.46 15.64
C LEU A 241 1.46 -10.22 17.09
N HIS A 242 0.37 -9.48 17.32
CA HIS A 242 -0.27 -9.35 18.63
C HIS A 242 -0.83 -10.69 19.12
N ALA A 243 -1.49 -11.43 18.23
CA ALA A 243 -1.99 -12.78 18.53
C ALA A 243 -0.87 -13.76 18.90
N GLN A 244 0.30 -13.65 18.26
CA GLN A 244 1.46 -14.50 18.57
C GLN A 244 2.20 -14.07 19.84
N ASN A 245 2.24 -12.77 20.11
CA ASN A 245 3.09 -12.21 21.15
C ASN A 245 2.29 -11.23 22.00
N GLN A 246 1.42 -11.76 22.88
CA GLN A 246 0.54 -10.94 23.71
C GLN A 246 1.27 -9.94 24.61
N SER A 247 2.55 -10.18 24.93
CA SER A 247 3.39 -9.29 25.75
C SER A 247 4.09 -8.18 24.96
N TRP A 248 4.02 -8.21 23.62
CA TRP A 248 4.70 -7.21 22.80
C TRP A 248 4.00 -5.86 22.87
N LYS A 249 4.80 -4.81 23.00
CA LYS A 249 4.34 -3.46 22.80
C LYS A 249 4.47 -3.08 21.32
N ILE A 250 3.35 -2.90 20.62
CA ILE A 250 3.29 -2.62 19.18
C ILE A 250 2.87 -1.17 18.96
N ALA A 251 3.52 -0.46 18.03
CA ALA A 251 3.07 0.86 17.58
C ALA A 251 2.81 0.92 16.07
N VAL A 252 1.74 1.61 15.68
CA VAL A 252 1.41 1.95 14.30
C VAL A 252 1.43 3.46 14.16
N THR A 253 2.21 3.98 13.21
CA THR A 253 2.30 5.41 12.92
C THR A 253 2.07 5.73 11.45
N PHE A 254 1.45 6.89 11.22
CA PHE A 254 1.07 7.40 9.90
C PHE A 254 1.02 8.92 9.91
N HIS A 255 1.03 9.55 8.73
CA HIS A 255 1.11 11.00 8.62
C HIS A 255 -0.23 11.68 8.99
N THR A 256 -1.34 11.19 8.43
CA THR A 256 -2.65 11.83 8.54
C THR A 256 -3.49 11.26 9.69
N ARG A 257 -3.91 12.11 10.64
CA ARG A 257 -4.76 11.74 11.81
C ARG A 257 -6.01 10.91 11.45
N ALA A 258 -6.62 11.16 10.29
CA ALA A 258 -7.81 10.45 9.82
C ALA A 258 -7.63 8.92 9.64
N LEU A 259 -6.40 8.42 9.52
CA LEU A 259 -6.14 6.98 9.37
C LEU A 259 -6.28 6.20 10.69
N LYS A 260 -6.32 6.88 11.83
CA LYS A 260 -6.34 6.26 13.16
C LYS A 260 -7.54 5.32 13.34
N GLU A 261 -8.74 5.82 13.09
CA GLU A 261 -9.98 5.03 13.22
C GLU A 261 -10.00 3.85 12.25
N GLN A 262 -9.47 4.04 11.04
CA GLN A 262 -9.36 2.97 10.05
C GLN A 262 -8.46 1.84 10.54
N PHE A 263 -7.26 2.15 11.05
CA PHE A 263 -6.37 1.14 11.64
C PHE A 263 -7.02 0.45 12.84
N LYS A 264 -7.62 1.21 13.75
CA LYS A 264 -8.30 0.66 14.94
C LYS A 264 -9.38 -0.34 14.54
N ARG A 265 -10.23 0.02 13.58
CA ARG A 265 -11.30 -0.87 13.07
C ARG A 265 -10.74 -2.11 12.38
N LEU A 266 -9.74 -1.95 11.51
CA LEU A 266 -9.15 -3.07 10.77
C LEU A 266 -8.49 -4.07 11.73
N ILE A 267 -7.63 -3.58 12.63
CA ILE A 267 -6.95 -4.41 13.63
C ILE A 267 -7.98 -5.14 14.50
N ASN A 268 -9.00 -4.44 14.99
CA ASN A 268 -10.07 -5.05 15.79
C ASN A 268 -10.75 -6.21 15.06
N ASN A 269 -11.20 -5.97 13.83
CA ASN A 269 -11.92 -6.98 13.05
C ASN A 269 -11.03 -8.20 12.75
N PHE A 270 -9.78 -7.97 12.36
CA PHE A 270 -8.84 -9.06 12.07
C PHE A 270 -8.49 -9.85 13.32
N THR A 271 -8.31 -9.21 14.47
CA THR A 271 -8.06 -9.92 15.73
C THR A 271 -9.27 -10.75 16.15
N ILE A 272 -10.49 -10.23 16.03
CA ILE A 272 -11.72 -10.99 16.34
C ILE A 272 -11.88 -12.18 15.38
N GLU A 273 -11.62 -12.00 14.09
CA GLU A 273 -11.71 -13.08 13.10
C GLU A 273 -10.69 -14.20 13.38
N GLN A 274 -9.50 -13.83 13.88
CA GLN A 274 -8.43 -14.78 14.16
C GLN A 274 -8.55 -15.46 15.55
N LEU A 275 -8.91 -14.70 16.57
CA LEU A 275 -8.89 -15.12 17.99
C LEU A 275 -10.26 -15.33 18.60
N GLY A 276 -11.32 -14.80 18.00
CA GLY A 276 -12.66 -14.74 18.59
C GLY A 276 -12.81 -13.69 19.69
N SER A 277 -11.81 -12.83 19.91
CA SER A 277 -11.78 -11.79 20.94
C SER A 277 -11.18 -10.47 20.42
N GLU A 278 -11.45 -9.37 21.12
CA GLU A 278 -10.84 -8.07 20.83
C GLU A 278 -9.33 -8.07 21.12
N PRO A 279 -8.55 -7.24 20.41
CA PRO A 279 -7.14 -7.05 20.73
C PRO A 279 -6.96 -6.35 22.09
N ASP A 280 -5.80 -6.56 22.69
CA ASP A 280 -5.41 -5.81 23.89
C ASP A 280 -4.92 -4.41 23.49
N TRP A 281 -5.79 -3.43 23.65
CA TRP A 281 -5.51 -2.01 23.36
C TRP A 281 -4.49 -1.36 24.30
N ASP A 282 -4.09 -2.03 25.37
CA ASP A 282 -2.97 -1.57 26.20
C ASP A 282 -1.62 -2.00 25.62
N SER A 283 -1.59 -3.04 24.79
CA SER A 283 -0.39 -3.52 24.09
C SER A 283 -0.18 -2.85 22.73
N ILE A 284 -1.24 -2.27 22.13
CA ILE A 284 -1.20 -1.66 20.79
C ILE A 284 -1.42 -0.14 20.87
N ASP A 285 -0.41 0.63 20.47
CA ASP A 285 -0.54 2.08 20.29
C ASP A 285 -0.73 2.44 18.80
N ILE A 286 -1.75 3.23 18.49
CA ILE A 286 -2.04 3.71 17.13
C ILE A 286 -2.09 5.23 17.19
N PHE A 287 -1.15 5.92 16.55
CA PHE A 287 -1.10 7.37 16.61
C PHE A 287 -0.47 8.01 15.37
N ASN A 288 -0.70 9.29 15.14
CA ASN A 288 -0.06 10.00 14.04
C ASN A 288 1.41 10.34 14.37
N SER A 289 2.16 10.80 13.37
CA SER A 289 3.59 11.04 13.50
C SER A 289 3.99 12.12 14.51
N TRP A 290 3.28 13.25 14.56
CA TRP A 290 3.63 14.40 15.42
C TRP A 290 3.12 14.26 16.86
N GLY A 291 1.80 14.07 17.02
CA GLY A 291 1.12 14.09 18.32
C GLY A 291 1.09 15.46 19.00
N ALA A 292 0.37 15.51 20.12
CA ALA A 292 0.32 16.66 21.02
C ALA A 292 0.15 16.18 22.48
N PRO A 293 0.55 17.01 23.47
CA PRO A 293 0.25 16.76 24.87
C PRO A 293 -1.26 16.67 25.13
N GLY A 294 -1.63 15.96 26.18
CA GLY A 294 -3.02 15.79 26.61
C GLY A 294 -3.44 14.32 26.61
N ASP A 295 -4.66 14.05 26.17
CA ASP A 295 -5.23 12.70 26.18
C ASP A 295 -4.47 11.72 25.28
N LYS A 296 -4.53 10.41 25.63
CA LYS A 296 -3.97 9.30 24.83
C LYS A 296 -4.43 9.36 23.36
N GLU A 297 -5.58 9.95 23.09
CA GLU A 297 -6.11 10.11 21.73
C GLU A 297 -5.35 11.12 20.87
N ASN A 298 -4.73 12.14 21.47
CA ASN A 298 -3.97 13.18 20.78
C ASN A 298 -2.47 12.91 20.69
N ASP A 299 -1.99 11.84 21.31
CA ASP A 299 -0.57 11.49 21.30
C ASP A 299 -0.06 11.15 19.89
N GLY A 300 1.25 11.08 19.72
CA GLY A 300 1.95 10.77 18.48
C GLY A 300 3.36 10.29 18.70
N MET A 301 3.95 9.71 17.66
CA MET A 301 5.25 9.04 17.76
C MET A 301 6.35 9.98 18.26
N TYR A 302 6.43 11.17 17.66
CA TYR A 302 7.41 12.20 18.03
C TYR A 302 7.17 12.69 19.47
N HIS A 303 5.95 13.09 19.82
CA HIS A 303 5.62 13.52 21.18
C HIS A 303 5.97 12.46 22.22
N ARG A 304 5.58 11.19 21.99
CA ARG A 304 5.87 10.09 22.91
C ARG A 304 7.37 9.80 23.02
N TYR A 305 8.10 9.88 21.92
CA TYR A 305 9.56 9.77 21.96
C TYR A 305 10.20 10.87 22.82
N CYS A 306 9.72 12.12 22.69
CA CYS A 306 10.19 13.22 23.52
C CYS A 306 9.91 12.98 25.01
N VAL A 307 8.67 12.61 25.36
CA VAL A 307 8.26 12.36 26.75
C VAL A 307 9.09 11.24 27.38
N GLU A 308 9.20 10.09 26.71
CA GLU A 308 9.93 8.95 27.26
C GLU A 308 11.41 9.27 27.44
N ASN A 309 12.05 9.94 26.48
CA ASN A 309 13.47 10.28 26.57
C ASN A 309 13.75 11.57 27.35
N SER A 310 12.74 12.19 27.98
CA SER A 310 12.85 13.44 28.73
C SER A 310 13.46 14.59 27.91
N ILE A 311 12.96 14.75 26.68
CA ILE A 311 13.39 15.73 25.68
C ILE A 311 12.31 16.81 25.51
N ASP A 312 12.73 18.04 25.23
CA ASP A 312 11.81 19.14 24.95
C ASP A 312 10.95 18.84 23.71
N TYR A 313 9.63 18.91 23.90
CA TYR A 313 8.66 18.76 22.82
C TYR A 313 8.34 20.10 22.17
N TYR A 314 8.36 20.12 20.84
CA TYR A 314 7.98 21.28 20.04
C TYR A 314 6.66 21.00 19.32
N ASP A 315 5.64 21.81 19.60
CA ASP A 315 4.40 21.79 18.81
C ASP A 315 4.63 22.35 17.40
N PHE A 316 3.67 22.15 16.50
CA PHE A 316 3.78 22.60 15.11
C PHE A 316 4.01 24.11 14.99
N GLN A 317 3.36 24.91 15.83
CA GLN A 317 3.43 26.37 15.72
C GLN A 317 4.80 26.88 16.15
N THR A 318 5.34 26.33 17.23
CA THR A 318 6.67 26.64 17.75
C THR A 318 7.74 26.20 16.75
N ALA A 319 7.66 24.97 16.26
CA ALA A 319 8.57 24.44 15.25
C ALA A 319 8.54 25.26 13.94
N LYS A 320 7.35 25.68 13.51
CA LYS A 320 7.18 26.53 12.31
C LYS A 320 7.82 27.90 12.49
N ASN A 321 7.71 28.49 13.68
CA ASN A 321 8.29 29.80 13.96
C ASN A 321 9.83 29.73 14.01
N GLU A 322 10.38 28.63 14.50
CA GLU A 322 11.82 28.45 14.68
C GLU A 322 12.55 27.97 13.42
N PHE A 323 11.95 27.02 12.69
CA PHE A 323 12.60 26.33 11.57
C PHE A 323 11.96 26.59 10.20
N GLY A 324 10.84 27.32 10.15
CA GLY A 324 10.00 27.47 8.96
C GLY A 324 9.02 26.31 8.76
N GLY A 325 7.94 26.54 8.02
CA GLY A 325 6.81 25.61 7.94
C GLY A 325 7.07 24.28 7.22
N ASP A 326 7.87 24.30 6.14
CA ASP A 326 8.08 23.11 5.30
C ASP A 326 9.07 22.12 5.92
N ASP A 327 10.07 22.60 6.66
CA ASP A 327 11.11 21.76 7.30
C ASP A 327 10.88 21.57 8.81
N ALA A 328 9.77 22.08 9.37
CA ALA A 328 9.48 22.03 10.80
C ALA A 328 9.58 20.61 11.36
N PHE A 329 8.89 19.65 10.72
CA PHE A 329 8.85 18.27 11.22
C PHE A 329 10.21 17.57 11.17
N LYS A 330 10.95 17.79 10.09
CA LYS A 330 12.30 17.26 9.91
C LYS A 330 13.24 17.76 11.00
N ASN A 331 13.23 19.06 11.27
CA ASN A 331 14.13 19.68 12.23
C ASN A 331 13.82 19.28 13.67
N VAL A 332 12.54 19.19 14.07
CA VAL A 332 12.21 18.73 15.42
C VAL A 332 12.56 17.26 15.65
N CYS A 333 12.39 16.40 14.64
CA CYS A 333 12.84 15.00 14.71
C CYS A 333 14.37 14.91 14.81
N LYS A 334 15.08 15.76 14.05
CA LYS A 334 16.55 15.86 14.11
C LYS A 334 17.03 16.26 15.50
N LEU A 335 16.45 17.31 16.08
CA LEU A 335 16.78 17.78 17.43
C LEU A 335 16.52 16.70 18.49
N ALA A 336 15.37 16.02 18.42
CA ALA A 336 15.08 14.92 19.33
C ALA A 336 16.08 13.76 19.20
N LEU A 337 16.52 13.43 17.98
CA LEU A 337 17.54 12.41 17.76
C LEU A 337 18.93 12.79 18.30
N GLU A 338 19.28 14.08 18.26
CA GLU A 338 20.54 14.60 18.77
C GLU A 338 20.54 14.64 20.32
N GLN A 339 19.44 15.09 20.91
CA GLN A 339 19.28 15.18 22.37
C GLN A 339 19.11 13.80 23.05
N SER A 340 18.53 12.80 22.38
CA SER A 340 18.35 11.45 22.92
C SER A 340 19.65 10.64 23.07
N SER A 341 20.79 11.18 22.64
CA SER A 341 22.08 10.47 22.64
C SER A 341 22.55 10.02 24.04
N SER A 342 22.00 10.60 25.10
CA SER A 342 22.41 10.40 26.50
C SER A 342 21.52 9.44 27.32
N ASN A 343 20.24 9.26 26.96
CA ASN A 343 19.30 8.31 27.59
C ASN A 343 18.54 7.56 26.49
N LYS A 344 18.83 6.26 26.30
CA LYS A 344 18.17 5.44 25.27
C LYS A 344 17.03 4.64 25.88
N ILE A 345 15.79 5.13 25.76
CA ILE A 345 14.63 4.33 26.12
C ILE A 345 14.12 3.59 24.88
N GLU A 346 14.24 2.26 24.92
CA GLU A 346 13.66 1.34 23.96
C GLU A 346 12.32 0.85 24.50
N LYS A 347 11.22 1.15 23.80
CA LYS A 347 9.86 0.91 24.31
C LYS A 347 9.11 -0.16 23.53
N TYR A 348 9.21 -0.14 22.21
CA TYR A 348 8.38 -0.96 21.34
C TYR A 348 9.10 -2.21 20.88
N ASP A 349 8.39 -3.34 20.83
CA ASP A 349 8.87 -4.59 20.27
C ASP A 349 8.69 -4.63 18.73
N LEU A 350 7.74 -3.82 18.23
CA LEU A 350 7.41 -3.67 16.80
C LEU A 350 6.87 -2.26 16.52
N ILE A 351 7.35 -1.64 15.44
CA ILE A 351 6.81 -0.39 14.91
C ILE A 351 6.45 -0.61 13.44
N LEU A 352 5.25 -0.18 13.05
CA LEU A 352 4.79 -0.16 11.66
C LEU A 352 4.56 1.29 11.21
N ILE A 353 5.10 1.64 10.06
CA ILE A 353 4.99 2.97 9.45
C ILE A 353 4.21 2.83 8.14
N ASP A 354 3.04 3.47 8.04
CA ASP A 354 2.30 3.59 6.77
C ASP A 354 2.67 4.89 6.04
N GLU A 355 2.61 4.88 4.72
CA GLU A 355 2.96 6.00 3.82
C GLU A 355 4.36 6.59 4.12
N ALA A 356 5.37 5.73 4.29
CA ALA A 356 6.69 6.13 4.76
C ALA A 356 7.42 7.13 3.84
N GLN A 357 7.02 7.23 2.57
CA GLN A 357 7.54 8.24 1.63
C GLN A 357 7.18 9.68 1.97
N ASP A 358 6.17 9.91 2.83
CA ASP A 358 5.84 11.25 3.30
C ASP A 358 6.72 11.73 4.46
N PHE A 359 7.53 10.84 5.03
CA PHE A 359 8.33 11.14 6.21
C PHE A 359 9.78 11.50 5.89
N PRO A 360 10.36 12.45 6.64
CA PRO A 360 11.79 12.70 6.57
C PRO A 360 12.57 11.51 7.15
N PRO A 361 13.78 11.21 6.65
CA PRO A 361 14.66 10.16 7.18
C PRO A 361 14.85 10.23 8.70
N GLU A 362 14.90 11.42 9.27
CA GLU A 362 15.04 11.68 10.70
C GLU A 362 13.90 11.07 11.51
N PHE A 363 12.66 11.10 11.00
CA PHE A 363 11.53 10.48 11.69
C PHE A 363 11.64 8.94 11.68
N ILE A 364 12.03 8.36 10.55
CA ILE A 364 12.18 6.90 10.42
C ILE A 364 13.32 6.40 11.34
N LYS A 365 14.42 7.16 11.45
CA LYS A 365 15.51 6.89 12.40
C LYS A 365 15.06 7.01 13.85
N LEU A 366 14.17 7.95 14.17
CA LEU A 366 13.57 8.09 15.50
C LEU A 366 12.76 6.85 15.87
N CYS A 367 11.90 6.37 14.97
CA CYS A 367 11.20 5.09 15.14
C CYS A 367 12.18 3.93 15.34
N TYR A 368 13.22 3.83 14.51
CA TYR A 368 14.23 2.77 14.62
C TYR A 368 14.94 2.77 15.98
N LYS A 369 15.30 3.94 16.52
CA LYS A 369 15.91 4.04 17.86
C LYS A 369 14.94 3.65 18.98
N PHE A 370 13.64 3.84 18.81
CA PHE A 370 12.64 3.57 19.85
C PHE A 370 12.28 2.08 20.00
N LEU A 371 12.72 1.26 19.05
CA LEU A 371 12.54 -0.19 19.07
C LEU A 371 13.52 -0.87 20.02
N LYS A 372 13.07 -1.96 20.65
CA LYS A 372 13.95 -2.94 21.31
C LYS A 372 14.66 -3.80 20.28
N GLU A 373 15.75 -4.45 20.67
CA GLU A 373 16.37 -5.50 19.83
C GLU A 373 15.36 -6.63 19.52
N PRO A 374 15.30 -7.15 18.28
CA PRO A 374 16.21 -6.97 17.15
C PRO A 374 15.81 -5.85 16.16
N LYS A 375 15.19 -4.77 16.64
CA LYS A 375 14.77 -3.60 15.82
C LYS A 375 13.75 -3.94 14.73
N ARG A 376 12.64 -4.59 15.13
CA ARG A 376 11.53 -4.93 14.20
C ARG A 376 10.79 -3.68 13.73
N LEU A 377 11.16 -3.20 12.55
CA LEU A 377 10.54 -2.06 11.89
C LEU A 377 9.92 -2.50 10.57
N VAL A 378 8.63 -2.29 10.39
CA VAL A 378 7.96 -2.51 9.11
C VAL A 378 7.57 -1.15 8.55
N TYR A 379 7.98 -0.83 7.33
CA TYR A 379 7.54 0.41 6.69
C TYR A 379 6.98 0.13 5.31
N ALA A 380 5.80 0.70 5.05
CA ALA A 380 5.12 0.60 3.77
C ALA A 380 5.15 1.93 3.03
N TYR A 381 5.41 1.90 1.72
CA TYR A 381 5.47 3.12 0.92
C TYR A 381 5.06 2.90 -0.55
N ASP A 382 4.85 4.00 -1.25
CA ASP A 382 4.54 4.07 -2.68
C ASP A 382 5.49 5.06 -3.36
N GLU A 383 6.17 4.63 -4.42
CA GLU A 383 7.19 5.40 -5.14
C GLU A 383 6.66 6.72 -5.72
N LEU A 384 5.37 6.80 -6.11
CA LEU A 384 4.82 7.93 -6.87
C LEU A 384 3.79 8.78 -6.12
N GLN A 385 3.48 8.44 -4.87
CA GLN A 385 2.51 9.19 -4.05
C GLN A 385 3.15 10.18 -3.07
N SER A 386 4.42 10.53 -3.23
CA SER A 386 5.06 11.54 -2.38
C SER A 386 4.48 12.93 -2.67
N LEU A 387 3.81 13.52 -1.68
CA LEU A 387 3.20 14.86 -1.78
C LEU A 387 4.18 15.99 -1.41
N ASN A 388 5.29 15.64 -0.77
CA ASN A 388 6.29 16.58 -0.28
C ASN A 388 7.52 16.66 -1.20
N GLY A 389 7.56 15.85 -2.27
CA GLY A 389 8.70 15.76 -3.18
C GLY A 389 9.90 14.99 -2.62
N LEU A 390 9.75 14.40 -1.43
CA LEU A 390 10.77 13.52 -0.83
C LEU A 390 10.76 12.17 -1.56
N SER A 391 11.92 11.71 -2.03
CA SER A 391 12.12 10.33 -2.44
C SER A 391 12.60 9.49 -1.25
N VAL A 392 12.12 8.25 -1.14
CA VAL A 392 12.60 7.33 -0.11
C VAL A 392 14.05 6.97 -0.43
N LEU A 393 14.95 7.28 0.50
CA LEU A 393 16.35 6.91 0.38
C LEU A 393 16.51 5.37 0.45
N PRO A 394 17.50 4.80 -0.24
CA PRO A 394 17.88 3.40 -0.04
C PRO A 394 18.11 3.09 1.45
N PRO A 395 17.76 1.90 1.94
CA PRO A 395 17.88 1.52 3.36
C PRO A 395 19.25 1.85 3.97
N GLU A 396 20.32 1.64 3.20
CA GLU A 396 21.71 1.85 3.62
C GLU A 396 22.01 3.33 3.90
N GLN A 397 21.30 4.23 3.22
CA GLN A 397 21.36 5.68 3.43
C GLN A 397 20.33 6.15 4.46
N LEU A 398 19.16 5.51 4.47
CA LEU A 398 18.03 5.87 5.33
C LEU A 398 18.35 5.66 6.81
N PHE A 399 18.94 4.53 7.18
CA PHE A 399 19.29 4.23 8.57
C PHE A 399 20.70 4.69 8.94
N GLY A 400 21.58 4.81 7.95
CA GLY A 400 22.98 5.20 8.14
C GLY A 400 23.88 4.00 8.46
N LYS A 401 25.08 4.30 8.93
CA LYS A 401 26.16 3.33 9.17
C LYS A 401 26.56 3.29 10.64
N ASP A 402 27.05 2.14 11.09
CA ASP A 402 27.64 1.97 12.41
C ASP A 402 29.03 2.63 12.52
N SER A 403 29.65 2.53 13.71
CA SER A 403 31.00 3.08 13.96
C SER A 403 32.10 2.44 13.12
N LYS A 404 31.84 1.30 12.46
CA LYS A 404 32.77 0.58 11.58
C LYS A 404 32.48 0.86 10.10
N GLY A 405 31.50 1.70 9.79
CA GLY A 405 31.11 2.06 8.42
C GLY A 405 30.22 1.02 7.73
N VAL A 406 29.70 0.04 8.47
CA VAL A 406 28.77 -0.98 7.96
C VAL A 406 27.34 -0.41 8.01
N PRO A 407 26.52 -0.54 6.95
CA PRO A 407 25.12 -0.12 6.99
C PRO A 407 24.37 -0.78 8.15
N LEU A 408 23.61 0.00 8.92
CA LEU A 408 22.80 -0.53 10.04
C LEU A 408 21.69 -1.47 9.54
N VAL A 409 21.24 -1.27 8.30
CA VAL A 409 20.19 -2.03 7.66
C VAL A 409 20.57 -2.30 6.21
N THR A 410 20.50 -3.57 5.81
CA THR A 410 20.54 -4.02 4.41
C THR A 410 19.35 -4.94 4.16
N LEU A 411 18.72 -4.78 3.00
CA LEU A 411 17.58 -5.59 2.57
C LEU A 411 17.97 -6.70 1.58
N GLU A 412 19.26 -7.08 1.52
CA GLU A 412 19.72 -8.13 0.60
C GLU A 412 19.05 -9.48 0.90
N GLU A 413 18.55 -10.10 -0.17
CA GLU A 413 17.90 -11.41 -0.16
C GLU A 413 18.81 -12.42 -0.85
N GLU A 414 19.54 -13.22 -0.07
CA GLU A 414 20.44 -14.25 -0.64
C GLU A 414 19.93 -15.69 -0.44
N ASP A 415 18.86 -15.90 0.33
CA ASP A 415 18.45 -17.25 0.75
C ASP A 415 16.92 -17.45 0.73
N PRO A 416 16.37 -18.29 -0.17
CA PRO A 416 14.94 -18.58 -0.27
C PRO A 416 14.37 -19.33 0.94
N THR A 417 15.23 -19.81 1.86
CA THR A 417 14.81 -20.44 3.11
C THR A 417 14.62 -19.44 4.26
N LYS A 418 14.84 -18.14 4.02
CA LYS A 418 14.65 -17.08 5.01
C LYS A 418 13.44 -16.19 4.67
N PRO A 419 12.81 -15.56 5.68
CA PRO A 419 11.74 -14.59 5.45
C PRO A 419 12.22 -13.41 4.59
N LYS A 420 11.40 -12.93 3.66
CA LYS A 420 11.76 -11.81 2.78
C LYS A 420 11.76 -10.50 3.55
N LYS A 421 12.73 -9.67 3.21
CA LYS A 421 12.90 -8.34 3.79
C LYS A 421 12.29 -7.27 2.90
N ASP A 422 12.13 -7.52 1.60
CA ASP A 422 11.50 -6.59 0.67
C ASP A 422 10.33 -7.25 -0.05
N ILE A 423 9.12 -6.89 0.35
CA ILE A 423 7.89 -7.48 -0.17
C ILE A 423 7.23 -6.51 -1.15
N ILE A 424 6.86 -7.02 -2.32
CA ILE A 424 6.20 -6.26 -3.39
C ILE A 424 4.73 -6.66 -3.48
N LEU A 425 3.84 -5.69 -3.40
CA LEU A 425 2.40 -5.86 -3.63
C LEU A 425 2.07 -5.46 -5.06
N GLU A 426 2.19 -6.43 -5.98
CA GLU A 426 2.06 -6.23 -7.44
C GLU A 426 0.61 -5.98 -7.90
N LYS A 427 -0.37 -6.52 -7.16
CA LYS A 427 -1.79 -6.45 -7.53
C LYS A 427 -2.46 -5.22 -6.93
N CYS A 428 -3.20 -4.47 -7.75
CA CYS A 428 -4.10 -3.41 -7.29
C CYS A 428 -5.54 -3.91 -7.22
N TYR A 429 -6.21 -3.70 -6.08
CA TYR A 429 -7.61 -4.10 -5.87
C TYR A 429 -8.57 -2.91 -5.79
N ARG A 430 -8.07 -1.71 -6.07
CA ARG A 430 -8.81 -0.45 -5.94
C ARG A 430 -8.99 0.22 -7.30
N ASN A 431 -7.88 0.44 -8.00
CA ASN A 431 -7.84 1.25 -9.20
C ASN A 431 -7.79 0.34 -10.44
N SER A 432 -8.65 0.62 -11.40
CA SER A 432 -8.62 -0.05 -12.70
C SER A 432 -7.32 0.23 -13.47
N ARG A 433 -7.01 -0.62 -14.45
CA ARG A 433 -5.85 -0.41 -15.34
C ARG A 433 -5.90 0.97 -16.03
N PRO A 434 -7.02 1.41 -16.65
CA PRO A 434 -7.14 2.74 -17.24
C PRO A 434 -6.83 3.88 -16.26
N LEU A 435 -7.31 3.77 -15.01
CA LEU A 435 -7.07 4.79 -13.97
C LEU A 435 -5.59 4.88 -13.61
N LEU A 436 -4.94 3.73 -13.38
CA LEU A 436 -3.53 3.68 -13.06
C LEU A 436 -2.67 4.13 -14.24
N ALA A 437 -2.97 3.69 -15.46
CA ALA A 437 -2.27 4.14 -16.66
C ALA A 437 -2.39 5.66 -16.85
N THR A 438 -3.58 6.22 -16.61
CA THR A 438 -3.83 7.66 -16.67
C THR A 438 -3.00 8.41 -15.63
N ALA A 439 -3.02 7.95 -14.38
CA ALA A 439 -2.24 8.56 -13.30
C ALA A 439 -0.74 8.54 -13.63
N HIS A 440 -0.17 7.39 -14.03
CA HIS A 440 1.25 7.28 -14.40
C HIS A 440 1.61 8.14 -15.61
N THR A 441 0.75 8.17 -16.63
CA THR A 441 1.01 8.96 -17.85
C THR A 441 1.13 10.44 -17.53
N LEU A 442 0.17 10.97 -16.76
CA LEU A 442 0.16 12.38 -16.36
C LEU A 442 1.25 12.70 -15.33
N GLY A 443 1.51 11.77 -14.40
CA GLY A 443 2.54 11.91 -13.36
C GLY A 443 3.94 11.96 -13.95
N PHE A 444 4.27 11.06 -14.89
CA PHE A 444 5.56 11.04 -15.57
C PHE A 444 5.66 12.00 -16.75
N GLY A 445 4.52 12.50 -17.26
CA GLY A 445 4.47 13.28 -18.50
C GLY A 445 4.86 12.45 -19.73
N LEU A 446 4.44 11.19 -19.81
CA LEU A 446 4.85 10.27 -20.89
C LEU A 446 4.40 10.74 -22.27
N THR A 447 3.21 11.34 -22.35
CA THR A 447 2.62 11.88 -23.58
C THR A 447 2.70 13.41 -23.65
N ARG A 448 3.41 14.04 -22.70
CA ARG A 448 3.55 15.50 -22.63
C ARG A 448 4.48 15.97 -23.76
N PRO A 449 4.06 16.94 -24.60
CA PRO A 449 4.89 17.43 -25.72
C PRO A 449 6.24 18.00 -25.28
N LYS A 450 6.31 18.55 -24.06
CA LYS A 450 7.51 19.13 -23.44
C LYS A 450 8.40 18.08 -22.74
N GLY A 451 8.13 16.79 -22.93
CA GLY A 451 8.92 15.68 -22.39
C GLY A 451 8.59 15.28 -20.95
N LEU A 452 9.35 14.27 -20.48
CA LEU A 452 9.23 13.63 -19.18
C LEU A 452 9.43 14.61 -18.02
N ILE A 453 8.66 14.39 -16.95
CA ILE A 453 8.66 15.20 -15.73
C ILE A 453 9.47 14.51 -14.63
N GLN A 454 9.28 13.21 -14.50
CA GLN A 454 9.98 12.34 -13.56
C GLN A 454 10.05 10.94 -14.16
N PHE A 455 10.81 10.05 -13.54
CA PHE A 455 10.94 8.66 -13.99
C PHE A 455 11.44 7.76 -12.86
N PHE A 456 11.24 6.45 -12.98
CA PHE A 456 11.82 5.48 -12.05
C PHE A 456 13.33 5.38 -12.20
N ASP A 457 14.04 5.25 -11.08
CA ASP A 457 15.50 5.08 -11.07
C ASP A 457 15.92 3.65 -11.48
N ASN A 458 15.13 2.66 -11.09
CA ASN A 458 15.38 1.25 -11.37
C ASN A 458 14.35 0.73 -12.38
N ASP A 459 14.85 0.08 -13.44
CA ASP A 459 14.04 -0.46 -14.52
C ASP A 459 13.11 -1.58 -14.06
N SER A 460 13.51 -2.36 -13.06
CA SER A 460 12.67 -3.44 -12.49
C SER A 460 11.41 -2.91 -11.82
N LEU A 461 11.37 -1.61 -11.45
CA LEU A 461 10.19 -1.01 -10.81
C LEU A 461 8.96 -1.05 -11.70
N TRP A 462 9.11 -1.10 -13.03
CA TRP A 462 7.97 -1.26 -13.94
C TRP A 462 7.28 -2.61 -13.75
N GLU A 463 8.06 -3.68 -13.61
CA GLU A 463 7.53 -5.02 -13.32
C GLU A 463 6.94 -5.06 -11.89
N ASP A 464 7.66 -4.49 -10.92
CA ASP A 464 7.24 -4.44 -9.51
C ASP A 464 5.89 -3.71 -9.32
N VAL A 465 5.64 -2.65 -10.10
CA VAL A 465 4.35 -1.94 -10.06
C VAL A 465 3.28 -2.58 -10.95
N GLY A 466 3.59 -3.66 -11.67
CA GLY A 466 2.65 -4.50 -12.40
C GLY A 466 2.50 -4.19 -13.90
N TYR A 467 3.52 -3.59 -14.53
CA TYR A 467 3.59 -3.42 -15.97
C TYR A 467 4.46 -4.51 -16.62
N SER A 468 4.08 -4.90 -17.84
CA SER A 468 4.86 -5.81 -18.68
C SER A 468 5.10 -5.20 -20.06
N VAL A 469 6.21 -5.59 -20.69
CA VAL A 469 6.56 -5.17 -22.04
C VAL A 469 5.66 -5.89 -23.05
N LYS A 470 4.82 -5.12 -23.75
CA LYS A 470 4.05 -5.64 -24.89
C LYS A 470 4.86 -5.57 -26.18
N LYS A 471 5.59 -4.47 -26.41
CA LYS A 471 6.47 -4.26 -27.56
C LYS A 471 7.67 -3.39 -27.18
N GLY A 472 8.75 -3.52 -27.95
CA GLY A 472 9.98 -2.74 -27.73
C GLY A 472 10.85 -3.32 -26.61
N LYS A 473 11.69 -2.48 -26.00
CA LYS A 473 12.61 -2.86 -24.92
C LYS A 473 12.75 -1.74 -23.89
N ILE A 474 12.85 -2.11 -22.63
CA ILE A 474 13.25 -1.24 -21.52
C ILE A 474 14.75 -1.01 -21.64
N GLU A 475 15.15 -0.13 -22.56
CA GLU A 475 16.54 0.19 -22.86
C GLU A 475 16.63 1.63 -23.33
N GLY A 476 17.57 2.41 -22.77
CA GLY A 476 17.70 3.83 -23.04
C GLY A 476 17.75 4.19 -24.53
N GLY A 477 16.91 5.14 -24.94
CA GLY A 477 16.78 5.62 -26.32
C GLY A 477 15.90 4.76 -27.23
N LYS A 478 15.36 3.63 -26.76
CA LYS A 478 14.46 2.75 -27.54
C LYS A 478 13.00 3.00 -27.20
N GLU A 479 12.13 2.79 -28.18
CA GLU A 479 10.69 2.81 -27.95
C GLU A 479 10.25 1.58 -27.14
N VAL A 480 9.30 1.79 -26.25
CA VAL A 480 8.66 0.74 -25.45
C VAL A 480 7.15 0.95 -25.38
N GLU A 481 6.40 -0.15 -25.40
CA GLU A 481 4.97 -0.20 -25.11
C GLU A 481 4.77 -1.07 -23.86
N LEU A 482 4.41 -0.43 -22.74
CA LEU A 482 4.12 -1.09 -21.47
C LEU A 482 2.61 -1.20 -21.24
N ILE A 483 2.16 -2.36 -20.75
CA ILE A 483 0.76 -2.61 -20.41
C ILE A 483 0.63 -3.19 -19.00
N ARG A 484 -0.55 -3.05 -18.39
CA ARG A 484 -0.91 -3.83 -17.19
C ARG A 484 -1.77 -5.01 -17.62
N THR A 485 -1.53 -6.18 -17.04
CA THR A 485 -2.27 -7.42 -17.33
C THR A 485 -3.45 -7.59 -16.36
N SER A 486 -4.34 -8.55 -16.65
CA SER A 486 -5.42 -8.95 -15.75
C SER A 486 -4.92 -9.53 -14.42
N GLU A 487 -3.65 -9.97 -14.36
CA GLU A 487 -3.00 -10.44 -13.14
C GLU A 487 -2.71 -9.28 -12.18
N SER A 488 -2.13 -8.18 -12.67
CA SER A 488 -1.79 -7.01 -11.85
C SER A 488 -2.94 -6.02 -11.66
N SER A 489 -3.94 -6.06 -12.56
CA SER A 489 -5.15 -5.24 -12.52
C SER A 489 -6.37 -6.08 -12.92
N PRO A 490 -7.10 -6.63 -11.95
CA PRO A 490 -8.25 -7.47 -12.22
C PRO A 490 -9.31 -6.79 -13.09
N LEU A 491 -9.84 -7.53 -14.08
CA LEU A 491 -10.75 -6.99 -15.09
C LEU A 491 -12.08 -6.48 -14.53
N PHE A 492 -12.58 -7.04 -13.43
CA PHE A 492 -13.82 -6.58 -12.80
C PHE A 492 -13.76 -5.10 -12.36
N LEU A 493 -12.55 -4.54 -12.15
CA LEU A 493 -12.34 -3.13 -11.84
C LEU A 493 -12.64 -2.19 -13.03
N GLU A 494 -12.70 -2.70 -14.26
CA GLU A 494 -13.03 -1.91 -15.46
C GLU A 494 -14.29 -2.40 -16.19
N GLU A 495 -14.65 -3.68 -16.11
CA GLU A 495 -15.81 -4.24 -16.85
C GLU A 495 -17.18 -3.79 -16.32
N HIS A 496 -17.24 -3.32 -15.08
CA HIS A 496 -18.49 -2.85 -14.46
C HIS A 496 -19.07 -1.58 -15.12
N THR A 497 -18.33 -0.86 -15.97
CA THR A 497 -18.76 0.39 -16.62
C THR A 497 -17.98 0.61 -17.92
N PRO A 498 -18.58 1.17 -18.99
CA PRO A 498 -17.84 1.56 -20.20
C PRO A 498 -16.62 2.46 -19.90
N LEU A 499 -15.52 2.27 -20.63
CA LEU A 499 -14.27 3.01 -20.38
C LEU A 499 -14.43 4.54 -20.50
N GLU A 500 -15.32 5.00 -21.37
CA GLU A 500 -15.66 6.41 -21.58
C GLU A 500 -16.42 7.02 -20.38
N GLU A 501 -17.06 6.18 -19.57
CA GLU A 501 -17.73 6.59 -18.34
C GLU A 501 -16.83 6.47 -17.11
N LEU A 502 -15.77 5.67 -17.19
CA LEU A 502 -14.81 5.45 -16.10
C LEU A 502 -14.02 6.72 -15.78
N ILE A 503 -13.47 7.38 -16.81
CA ILE A 503 -12.62 8.56 -16.70
C ILE A 503 -13.13 9.64 -17.66
N LYS A 504 -13.34 10.86 -17.16
CA LYS A 504 -13.67 12.02 -18.01
C LYS A 504 -12.77 13.21 -17.69
N PHE A 505 -12.27 13.85 -18.74
CA PHE A 505 -11.58 15.14 -18.67
C PHE A 505 -12.45 16.19 -19.35
N GLU A 506 -12.86 17.20 -18.58
CA GLU A 506 -13.81 18.22 -19.03
C GLU A 506 -13.19 19.62 -18.85
N VAL A 507 -13.24 20.38 -19.94
CA VAL A 507 -12.67 21.73 -20.05
C VAL A 507 -13.83 22.71 -20.11
N PHE A 508 -13.78 23.73 -19.27
CA PHE A 508 -14.80 24.77 -19.19
C PHE A 508 -14.21 26.15 -19.50
N ASP A 509 -15.07 27.05 -19.97
CA ASP A 509 -14.70 28.44 -20.26
C ASP A 509 -14.60 29.28 -18.99
N SER A 510 -15.37 28.92 -17.95
CA SER A 510 -15.38 29.66 -16.68
C SER A 510 -15.49 28.75 -15.46
N VAL A 511 -15.04 29.27 -14.31
CA VAL A 511 -15.21 28.63 -13.00
C VAL A 511 -16.70 28.44 -12.66
N ARG A 512 -17.56 29.36 -13.13
CA ARG A 512 -19.00 29.27 -12.91
C ARG A 512 -19.58 28.04 -13.60
N ASP A 513 -19.22 27.80 -14.86
CA ASP A 513 -19.73 26.67 -15.65
C ASP A 513 -19.24 25.34 -15.09
N MET A 514 -17.96 25.27 -14.70
CA MET A 514 -17.40 24.11 -14.01
C MET A 514 -18.14 23.81 -12.70
N ASN A 515 -18.39 24.84 -11.88
CA ASN A 515 -19.11 24.69 -10.61
C ASN A 515 -20.56 24.25 -10.81
N GLN A 516 -21.23 24.77 -11.84
CA GLN A 516 -22.58 24.34 -12.20
C GLN A 516 -22.60 22.88 -12.63
N MET A 517 -21.68 22.47 -13.51
CA MET A 517 -21.55 21.07 -13.95
C MET A 517 -21.28 20.13 -12.76
N LEU A 518 -20.37 20.51 -11.86
CA LEU A 518 -20.06 19.73 -10.66
C LEU A 518 -21.31 19.55 -9.78
N PHE A 519 -22.05 20.63 -9.54
CA PHE A 519 -23.29 20.57 -8.78
C PHE A 519 -24.31 19.63 -9.42
N ASP A 520 -24.60 19.82 -10.71
CA ASP A 520 -25.58 19.01 -11.46
C ASP A 520 -25.19 17.53 -11.46
N SER A 521 -23.89 17.24 -11.58
CA SER A 521 -23.37 15.87 -11.55
C SER A 521 -23.49 15.21 -10.19
N ILE A 522 -23.23 15.93 -9.09
CA ILE A 522 -23.39 15.40 -7.73
C ILE A 522 -24.87 15.09 -7.46
N VAL A 523 -25.76 16.01 -7.82
CA VAL A 523 -27.23 15.85 -7.68
C VAL A 523 -27.70 14.63 -8.46
N LYS A 524 -27.28 14.51 -9.73
CA LYS A 524 -27.57 13.33 -10.57
C LYS A 524 -27.05 12.04 -9.94
N ASN A 525 -25.80 12.03 -9.47
CA ASN A 525 -25.18 10.85 -8.89
C ASN A 525 -25.95 10.32 -7.67
N ILE A 526 -26.47 11.23 -6.83
CA ILE A 526 -27.22 10.87 -5.63
C ILE A 526 -28.65 10.42 -6.00
N HIS A 527 -29.37 11.21 -6.80
CA HIS A 527 -30.80 10.97 -7.02
C HIS A 527 -31.10 10.00 -8.17
N GLU A 528 -30.29 9.98 -9.23
CA GLU A 528 -30.53 9.14 -10.41
C GLU A 528 -29.66 7.87 -10.42
N ASP A 529 -28.38 8.02 -10.08
CA ASP A 529 -27.38 6.94 -10.13
C ASP A 529 -27.27 6.14 -8.81
N GLU A 530 -28.08 6.49 -7.80
CA GLU A 530 -28.20 5.79 -6.52
C GLU A 530 -26.87 5.66 -5.73
N LEU A 531 -25.93 6.60 -5.94
CA LEU A 531 -24.75 6.71 -5.08
C LEU A 531 -25.15 7.35 -3.74
N LYS A 532 -24.57 6.87 -2.65
CA LYS A 532 -24.74 7.57 -1.36
C LYS A 532 -23.90 8.84 -1.38
N PRO A 533 -24.28 9.92 -0.67
CA PRO A 533 -23.45 11.13 -0.60
C PRO A 533 -22.01 10.84 -0.15
N GLU A 534 -21.82 9.90 0.78
CA GLU A 534 -20.50 9.49 1.25
C GLU A 534 -19.67 8.67 0.24
N ASP A 535 -20.27 8.21 -0.87
CA ASP A 535 -19.56 7.56 -1.98
C ASP A 535 -18.87 8.58 -2.91
N ILE A 536 -19.11 9.89 -2.70
CA ILE A 536 -18.61 10.99 -3.53
C ILE A 536 -17.56 11.81 -2.79
N LEU A 537 -16.42 12.05 -3.45
CA LEU A 537 -15.32 12.87 -2.95
C LEU A 537 -14.93 13.94 -3.96
N VAL A 538 -14.82 15.18 -3.51
CA VAL A 538 -14.35 16.32 -4.30
C VAL A 538 -12.99 16.78 -3.78
N ILE A 539 -11.98 16.77 -4.65
CA ILE A 539 -10.60 17.11 -4.33
C ILE A 539 -10.19 18.38 -5.08
N ASN A 540 -9.74 19.38 -4.34
CA ASN A 540 -8.97 20.50 -4.91
C ASN A 540 -7.48 20.18 -4.76
N PRO A 541 -6.71 19.98 -5.87
CA PRO A 541 -5.30 19.61 -5.79
C PRO A 541 -4.45 20.65 -5.05
N ASP A 542 -4.77 21.93 -5.19
CA ASP A 542 -4.12 22.98 -4.42
C ASP A 542 -4.72 23.08 -3.00
N PRO A 543 -3.96 22.75 -1.94
CA PRO A 543 -4.46 22.77 -0.57
C PRO A 543 -4.73 24.19 -0.05
N PHE A 544 -4.11 25.23 -0.62
CA PHE A 544 -4.24 26.60 -0.11
C PHE A 544 -5.53 27.29 -0.57
N THR A 545 -6.11 26.85 -1.69
CA THR A 545 -7.31 27.43 -2.28
C THR A 545 -8.59 26.64 -2.02
N THR A 546 -8.49 25.48 -1.35
CA THR A 546 -9.63 24.54 -1.20
C THR A 546 -10.89 25.20 -0.65
N GLN A 547 -10.82 25.90 0.49
CA GLN A 547 -12.02 26.48 1.13
C GLN A 547 -12.74 27.49 0.23
N LYS A 548 -11.96 28.29 -0.50
CA LYS A 548 -12.49 29.28 -1.46
C LYS A 548 -13.16 28.57 -2.63
N ASN A 549 -12.49 27.60 -3.25
CA ASN A 549 -12.93 26.97 -4.48
C ASN A 549 -14.20 26.12 -4.29
N VAL A 550 -14.37 25.49 -3.12
CA VAL A 550 -15.53 24.61 -2.87
C VAL A 550 -16.76 25.34 -2.32
N GLY A 551 -16.61 26.59 -1.84
CA GLY A 551 -17.66 27.29 -1.09
C GLY A 551 -18.97 27.49 -1.86
N ILE A 552 -18.88 27.85 -3.15
CA ILE A 552 -20.06 28.12 -4.00
C ILE A 552 -20.88 26.84 -4.21
N VAL A 553 -20.23 25.74 -4.59
CA VAL A 553 -20.90 24.47 -4.87
C VAL A 553 -21.52 23.89 -3.60
N ARG A 554 -20.82 23.97 -2.46
CA ARG A 554 -21.36 23.53 -1.17
C ARG A 554 -22.62 24.29 -0.77
N LYS A 555 -22.65 25.61 -0.99
CA LYS A 555 -23.85 26.43 -0.74
C LYS A 555 -25.02 25.99 -1.62
N ALA A 556 -24.77 25.69 -2.89
CA ALA A 556 -25.79 25.20 -3.81
C ALA A 556 -26.33 23.80 -3.41
N LEU A 557 -25.45 22.89 -2.99
CA LEU A 557 -25.84 21.57 -2.47
C LEU A 557 -26.72 21.68 -1.22
N GLN A 558 -26.35 22.55 -0.27
CA GLN A 558 -27.14 22.77 0.94
C GLN A 558 -28.54 23.30 0.63
N GLN A 559 -28.68 24.17 -0.38
CA GLN A 559 -29.97 24.68 -0.84
C GLN A 559 -30.87 23.59 -1.47
N ASN A 560 -30.29 22.45 -1.85
CA ASN A 560 -30.98 21.28 -2.39
C ASN A 560 -31.00 20.12 -1.37
N GLU A 561 -30.85 20.42 -0.07
CA GLU A 561 -30.92 19.44 1.02
C GLU A 561 -29.86 18.31 0.93
N ILE A 562 -28.74 18.57 0.24
CA ILE A 562 -27.59 17.66 0.19
C ILE A 562 -26.53 18.17 1.15
N ASP A 563 -26.27 17.40 2.20
CA ASP A 563 -25.23 17.73 3.17
C ASP A 563 -23.83 17.59 2.54
N SER A 564 -22.95 18.54 2.89
CA SER A 564 -21.56 18.51 2.45
C SER A 564 -20.62 18.98 3.55
N GLU A 565 -19.45 18.37 3.62
CA GLU A 565 -18.44 18.63 4.65
C GLU A 565 -17.10 18.98 4.01
N ILE A 566 -16.33 19.89 4.63
CA ILE A 566 -14.91 20.08 4.33
C ILE A 566 -14.11 19.32 5.39
N ALA A 567 -13.36 18.31 4.94
CA ALA A 567 -12.57 17.45 5.81
C ALA A 567 -11.61 18.27 6.70
N GLY A 568 -11.81 18.18 8.02
CA GLY A 568 -10.99 18.84 9.04
C GLY A 568 -11.15 20.36 9.16
N VAL A 569 -12.19 20.92 8.55
CA VAL A 569 -12.64 22.31 8.77
C VAL A 569 -14.04 22.31 9.38
N THR A 570 -15.01 21.65 8.73
CA THR A 570 -16.38 21.53 9.26
C THR A 570 -16.58 20.23 10.04
N THR A 571 -15.74 19.23 9.80
CA THR A 571 -15.63 18.04 10.65
C THR A 571 -14.48 18.18 11.64
N SER A 572 -14.51 17.36 12.70
CA SER A 572 -13.33 17.14 13.56
C SER A 572 -12.11 16.85 12.69
N ARG A 573 -10.92 17.24 13.16
CA ARG A 573 -9.64 16.93 12.49
C ARG A 573 -9.45 15.42 12.26
N ASP A 574 -10.14 14.60 13.04
CA ASP A 574 -10.06 13.14 13.05
C ASP A 574 -11.12 12.46 12.13
N ILE A 575 -12.18 13.18 11.72
CA ILE A 575 -13.25 12.63 10.90
C ILE A 575 -13.09 13.10 9.45
N PHE A 576 -12.76 12.17 8.54
CA PHE A 576 -12.68 12.46 7.11
C PHE A 576 -14.02 12.38 6.39
N ARG A 577 -14.86 11.40 6.76
CA ARG A 577 -16.14 11.11 6.11
C ARG A 577 -17.26 11.06 7.14
N LYS A 578 -18.42 11.59 6.76
CA LYS A 578 -19.66 11.54 7.53
C LYS A 578 -20.75 10.88 6.68
N ASN A 579 -21.50 9.95 7.28
CA ASN A 579 -22.61 9.30 6.59
C ASN A 579 -23.66 10.32 6.18
N GLY A 580 -24.16 10.23 4.95
CA GLY A 580 -25.13 11.16 4.39
C GLY A 580 -24.55 12.47 3.87
N SER A 581 -23.22 12.66 3.86
CA SER A 581 -22.60 13.90 3.38
C SER A 581 -21.54 13.70 2.30
N VAL A 582 -21.53 14.59 1.29
CA VAL A 582 -20.47 14.67 0.28
C VAL A 582 -19.20 15.27 0.91
N THR A 583 -18.06 14.63 0.69
CA THR A 583 -16.79 15.08 1.27
C THR A 583 -16.03 15.98 0.29
N PHE A 584 -15.68 17.20 0.72
CA PHE A 584 -14.80 18.13 0.03
C PHE A 584 -13.46 18.22 0.77
N THR A 585 -12.35 18.22 0.03
CA THR A 585 -11.03 18.21 0.67
C THR A 585 -9.93 18.79 -0.22
N GLY A 586 -8.83 19.21 0.40
CA GLY A 586 -7.55 19.39 -0.27
C GLY A 586 -6.79 18.06 -0.37
N ILE A 587 -5.71 18.04 -1.18
CA ILE A 587 -4.98 16.80 -1.50
C ILE A 587 -4.37 16.09 -0.27
N PHE A 588 -3.78 16.81 0.68
CA PHE A 588 -3.09 16.21 1.83
C PHE A 588 -4.01 15.38 2.73
N ARG A 589 -5.27 15.82 2.89
CA ARG A 589 -6.28 15.08 3.67
C ARG A 589 -6.93 13.97 2.86
N ALA A 590 -7.00 14.11 1.54
CA ALA A 590 -7.49 13.05 0.65
C ALA A 590 -6.58 11.81 0.66
N LYS A 591 -5.28 11.99 0.90
CA LYS A 591 -4.33 10.87 1.03
C LYS A 591 -4.73 9.93 2.17
N GLY A 592 -4.59 8.63 1.91
CA GLY A 592 -5.07 7.56 2.80
C GLY A 592 -6.58 7.30 2.74
N ASN A 593 -7.38 8.22 2.20
CA ASN A 593 -8.83 8.06 2.06
C ASN A 593 -9.22 7.78 0.61
N GLU A 594 -10.44 7.28 0.38
CA GLU A 594 -10.89 6.84 -0.95
C GLU A 594 -12.40 6.95 -1.10
N ALA A 595 -12.90 7.18 -2.32
CA ALA A 595 -14.32 7.19 -2.63
C ALA A 595 -14.61 6.49 -3.96
N ALA A 596 -15.87 6.13 -4.21
CA ALA A 596 -16.24 5.48 -5.47
C ALA A 596 -16.19 6.45 -6.64
N MET A 597 -16.77 7.64 -6.44
CA MET A 597 -16.75 8.74 -7.41
C MET A 597 -15.82 9.84 -6.90
N VAL A 598 -14.81 10.20 -7.68
CA VAL A 598 -13.89 11.30 -7.36
C VAL A 598 -13.98 12.39 -8.42
N TYR A 599 -14.29 13.60 -7.95
CA TYR A 599 -14.19 14.82 -8.72
C TYR A 599 -12.90 15.55 -8.36
N ILE A 600 -12.08 15.86 -9.37
CA ILE A 600 -10.89 16.69 -9.22
C ILE A 600 -11.21 18.04 -9.86
N ILE A 601 -11.29 19.09 -9.06
CA ILE A 601 -11.59 20.44 -9.54
C ILE A 601 -10.32 21.25 -9.71
N HIS A 602 -10.36 22.27 -10.58
CA HIS A 602 -9.22 23.13 -10.88
C HIS A 602 -7.96 22.34 -11.31
N ALA A 603 -8.13 21.25 -12.05
CA ALA A 603 -7.03 20.37 -12.42
C ALA A 603 -5.98 21.06 -13.30
N GLN A 604 -6.31 22.18 -13.97
CA GLN A 604 -5.34 22.99 -14.71
C GLN A 604 -4.16 23.48 -13.85
N ASP A 605 -4.34 23.60 -12.54
CA ASP A 605 -3.29 24.01 -11.60
C ASP A 605 -2.19 22.93 -11.47
N CYS A 606 -2.45 21.72 -11.96
CA CYS A 606 -1.49 20.62 -12.05
C CYS A 606 -0.89 20.47 -13.46
N ALA A 607 -1.24 21.31 -14.43
CA ALA A 607 -0.84 21.11 -15.82
C ALA A 607 0.64 21.39 -16.06
N ASP A 608 1.15 22.54 -15.65
CA ASP A 608 2.52 22.92 -15.97
C ASP A 608 3.12 23.87 -14.93
N SER A 609 4.45 23.88 -14.85
CA SER A 609 5.23 24.78 -14.02
C SER A 609 6.59 24.97 -14.64
N TYR A 610 7.09 26.21 -14.60
CA TYR A 610 8.44 26.54 -15.07
C TYR A 610 9.53 26.07 -14.12
N ASP A 611 9.19 25.83 -12.85
CA ASP A 611 10.05 25.14 -11.90
C ASP A 611 9.78 23.63 -12.01
N PRO A 612 10.74 22.83 -12.50
CA PRO A 612 10.54 21.40 -12.69
C PRO A 612 10.27 20.63 -11.39
N ASN A 613 10.84 21.06 -10.25
CA ASN A 613 10.54 20.46 -8.95
C ASN A 613 9.07 20.67 -8.57
N HIS A 614 8.61 21.90 -8.77
CA HIS A 614 7.21 22.22 -8.53
C HIS A 614 6.30 21.49 -9.52
N LEU A 615 6.73 21.29 -10.77
CA LEU A 615 6.01 20.51 -11.77
C LEU A 615 5.82 19.05 -11.33
N ALA A 616 6.89 18.38 -10.90
CA ALA A 616 6.80 17.02 -10.37
C ALA A 616 5.83 16.95 -9.17
N LEU A 617 5.92 17.92 -8.27
CA LEU A 617 5.06 18.00 -7.09
C LEU A 617 3.57 18.20 -7.44
N ILE A 618 3.22 19.13 -8.34
CA ILE A 618 1.82 19.35 -8.73
C ILE A 618 1.26 18.16 -9.55
N ARG A 619 2.09 17.46 -10.32
CA ARG A 619 1.69 16.23 -11.02
C ARG A 619 1.52 15.04 -10.07
N ASN A 620 2.32 14.94 -9.02
CA ASN A 620 2.11 13.95 -7.95
C ASN A 620 0.80 14.20 -7.20
N ARG A 621 0.38 15.45 -7.03
CA ARG A 621 -0.95 15.78 -6.48
C ARG A 621 -2.07 15.28 -7.37
N LEU A 622 -1.96 15.47 -8.69
CA LEU A 622 -2.94 14.95 -9.65
C LEU A 622 -2.96 13.42 -9.66
N PHE A 623 -1.79 12.77 -9.68
CA PHE A 623 -1.65 11.31 -9.55
C PHE A 623 -2.36 10.81 -8.28
N THR A 624 -2.06 11.44 -7.14
CA THR A 624 -2.63 11.07 -5.85
C THR A 624 -4.15 11.25 -5.85
N ALA A 625 -4.66 12.34 -6.43
CA ALA A 625 -6.09 12.61 -6.54
C ALA A 625 -6.83 11.58 -7.39
N ILE A 626 -6.30 11.22 -8.57
CA ILE A 626 -6.90 10.19 -9.46
C ILE A 626 -6.97 8.85 -8.74
N THR A 627 -5.90 8.48 -8.03
CA THR A 627 -5.79 7.19 -7.32
C THR A 627 -6.59 7.12 -6.01
N ARG A 628 -7.34 8.15 -5.64
CA ARG A 628 -8.33 8.08 -4.54
C ARG A 628 -9.65 7.44 -4.97
N SER A 629 -9.87 7.24 -6.27
CA SER A 629 -11.10 6.63 -6.77
C SER A 629 -11.07 5.10 -6.67
N LYS A 630 -12.23 4.49 -6.42
CA LYS A 630 -12.44 3.04 -6.55
C LYS A 630 -13.08 2.66 -7.88
N ALA A 631 -13.75 3.59 -8.55
CA ALA A 631 -14.52 3.30 -9.75
C ALA A 631 -14.43 4.44 -10.77
N TRP A 632 -14.95 5.62 -10.45
CA TRP A 632 -15.10 6.71 -11.42
C TRP A 632 -14.28 7.96 -11.06
N VAL A 633 -13.73 8.60 -12.08
CA VAL A 633 -12.99 9.88 -11.96
C VAL A 633 -13.53 10.91 -12.95
N ARG A 634 -13.69 12.14 -12.47
CA ARG A 634 -14.00 13.32 -13.26
C ARG A 634 -12.94 14.38 -13.00
N VAL A 635 -12.17 14.74 -14.02
CA VAL A 635 -11.12 15.75 -13.94
C VAL A 635 -11.62 17.01 -14.63
N LEU A 636 -11.87 18.04 -13.82
CA LEU A 636 -12.51 19.28 -14.22
C LEU A 636 -11.52 20.43 -14.13
N GLY A 637 -11.50 21.28 -15.15
CA GLY A 637 -10.67 22.47 -15.12
C GLY A 637 -11.06 23.46 -16.20
N ILE A 638 -10.33 24.57 -16.23
CA ILE A 638 -10.63 25.70 -17.10
C ILE A 638 -9.46 26.03 -18.04
N GLY A 639 -9.80 26.49 -19.23
CA GLY A 639 -8.85 27.11 -20.15
C GLY A 639 -7.77 26.19 -20.75
N PRO A 640 -6.74 26.78 -21.39
CA PRO A 640 -5.77 26.05 -22.21
C PRO A 640 -4.91 25.04 -21.44
N SER A 641 -4.60 25.33 -20.18
CA SER A 641 -3.83 24.41 -19.33
C SER A 641 -4.61 23.13 -19.01
N MET A 642 -5.94 23.22 -18.83
CA MET A 642 -6.78 22.02 -18.70
C MET A 642 -6.85 21.26 -20.03
N GLN A 643 -6.94 21.97 -21.14
CA GLN A 643 -6.96 21.37 -22.47
C GLN A 643 -5.67 20.57 -22.75
N ALA A 644 -4.50 21.07 -22.35
CA ALA A 644 -3.24 20.33 -22.46
C ALA A 644 -3.25 19.01 -21.65
N LEU A 645 -3.79 19.02 -20.42
CA LEU A 645 -3.96 17.79 -19.63
C LEU A 645 -4.91 16.80 -20.29
N LYS A 646 -5.99 17.30 -20.89
CA LYS A 646 -6.96 16.47 -21.62
C LYS A 646 -6.31 15.83 -22.85
N GLU A 647 -5.48 16.54 -23.60
CA GLU A 647 -4.76 16.01 -24.77
C GLU A 647 -3.75 14.91 -24.40
N GLU A 648 -3.02 15.08 -23.28
CA GLU A 648 -2.15 14.03 -22.73
C GLU A 648 -2.93 12.74 -22.44
N TRP A 649 -4.13 12.87 -21.84
CA TRP A 649 -5.02 11.75 -21.55
C TRP A 649 -5.66 11.15 -22.80
N GLU A 650 -6.11 11.96 -23.76
CA GLU A 650 -6.69 11.48 -25.03
C GLU A 650 -5.68 10.66 -25.83
N THR A 651 -4.40 11.07 -25.82
CA THR A 651 -3.31 10.31 -26.44
C THR A 651 -3.17 8.92 -25.82
N LEU A 652 -3.27 8.82 -24.50
CA LEU A 652 -3.26 7.53 -23.80
C LEU A 652 -4.51 6.70 -24.10
N LYS A 653 -5.69 7.32 -24.08
CA LYS A 653 -6.97 6.67 -24.36
C LYS A 653 -6.98 6.07 -25.78
N ASN A 654 -6.49 6.81 -26.77
CA ASN A 654 -6.37 6.34 -28.16
C ASN A 654 -5.37 5.19 -28.31
N ASN A 655 -4.46 5.01 -27.35
CA ASN A 655 -3.53 3.90 -27.27
C ASN A 655 -4.03 2.74 -26.40
N ASP A 656 -5.34 2.67 -26.13
CA ASP A 656 -5.96 1.66 -25.25
C ASP A 656 -5.27 1.56 -23.88
N TYR A 657 -4.90 2.72 -23.33
CA TYR A 657 -4.21 2.83 -22.05
C TYR A 657 -2.88 2.07 -21.97
N ALA A 658 -2.24 1.78 -23.12
CA ALA A 658 -0.86 1.31 -23.19
C ALA A 658 0.11 2.51 -23.11
N LEU A 659 1.14 2.39 -22.27
CA LEU A 659 2.15 3.43 -22.12
C LEU A 659 3.17 3.31 -23.25
N LYS A 660 3.09 4.20 -24.24
CA LYS A 660 4.02 4.27 -25.37
C LYS A 660 4.92 5.48 -25.24
N PHE A 661 6.23 5.26 -25.14
CA PHE A 661 7.22 6.34 -25.03
C PHE A 661 8.63 5.85 -25.38
N VAL A 662 9.56 6.78 -25.55
CA VAL A 662 10.99 6.48 -25.70
C VAL A 662 11.60 6.36 -24.31
N TYR A 663 12.17 5.20 -24.01
CA TYR A 663 12.76 4.93 -22.70
C TYR A 663 13.95 5.88 -22.45
N PRO A 664 14.02 6.59 -21.31
CA PRO A 664 15.08 7.54 -21.08
C PRO A 664 16.43 6.85 -20.90
N THR A 665 17.48 7.45 -21.43
CA THR A 665 18.87 7.04 -21.19
C THR A 665 19.27 7.29 -19.73
N GLU A 666 20.30 6.59 -19.24
CA GLU A 666 20.84 6.80 -17.89
C GLU A 666 21.21 8.27 -17.61
N LYS A 667 21.70 9.00 -18.62
CA LYS A 667 21.99 10.43 -18.50
C LYS A 667 20.72 11.26 -18.29
N GLN A 668 19.64 10.94 -19.01
CA GLN A 668 18.34 11.59 -18.84
C GLN A 668 17.71 11.25 -17.50
N LYS A 669 17.74 9.98 -17.05
CA LYS A 669 17.27 9.58 -15.72
C LYS A 669 18.00 10.34 -14.61
N ASN A 670 19.33 10.41 -14.67
CA ASN A 670 20.12 11.18 -13.71
C ASN A 670 19.77 12.68 -13.73
N THR A 671 19.44 13.25 -14.90
CA THR A 671 19.04 14.65 -15.02
C THR A 671 17.68 14.88 -14.36
N LEU A 672 16.69 14.01 -14.63
CA LEU A 672 15.38 14.03 -13.96
C LEU A 672 15.52 13.87 -12.44
N LYS A 673 16.41 13.00 -11.98
CA LYS A 673 16.71 12.79 -10.56
C LYS A 673 17.34 14.00 -9.89
N LEU A 674 18.34 14.62 -10.52
CA LEU A 674 19.00 15.82 -9.99
C LEU A 674 18.05 17.00 -9.95
N ILE A 675 17.20 17.12 -10.96
CA ILE A 675 16.14 18.13 -11.00
C ILE A 675 15.19 17.94 -9.81
N ASN A 676 14.78 16.70 -9.52
CA ASN A 676 13.83 16.35 -8.47
C ASN A 676 14.45 16.18 -7.06
N LYS A 677 15.75 16.49 -6.90
CA LYS A 677 16.45 16.40 -5.60
C LYS A 677 16.23 17.67 -4.78
N ASP A 678 16.19 17.52 -3.45
CA ASP A 678 15.97 18.62 -2.51
C ASP A 678 16.92 19.81 -2.73
N MET A 679 16.35 20.92 -3.20
CA MET A 679 16.96 22.24 -3.13
C MET A 679 16.49 22.96 -1.87
N SER A 680 17.40 23.68 -1.21
CA SER A 680 17.05 24.50 -0.04
C SER A 680 15.96 25.53 -0.37
N VAL A 681 15.14 25.90 0.62
CA VAL A 681 14.06 26.90 0.47
C VAL A 681 14.59 28.24 -0.07
N GLN A 682 15.79 28.64 0.34
CA GLN A 682 16.44 29.87 -0.15
C GLN A 682 16.74 29.80 -1.65
N GLU A 683 17.20 28.65 -2.13
CA GLU A 683 17.51 28.43 -3.54
C GLU A 683 16.24 28.29 -4.39
N ARG A 684 15.21 27.60 -3.88
CA ARG A 684 13.87 27.51 -4.50
C ARG A 684 13.23 28.89 -4.65
N ASN A 685 13.21 29.70 -3.59
CA ASN A 685 12.62 31.05 -3.61
C ASN A 685 13.39 31.99 -4.56
N ARG A 686 14.72 31.89 -4.60
CA ARG A 686 15.55 32.66 -5.53
C ARG A 686 15.26 32.29 -6.98
N ARG A 687 15.19 31.00 -7.31
CA ARG A 687 14.85 30.53 -8.66
C ARG A 687 13.44 30.95 -9.06
N ARG A 688 12.44 30.76 -8.19
CA ARG A 688 11.06 31.21 -8.46
C ARG A 688 10.97 32.70 -8.77
N LYS A 689 11.63 33.57 -7.99
CA LYS A 689 11.69 35.01 -8.27
C LYS A 689 12.32 35.31 -9.63
N LEU A 690 13.45 34.67 -9.94
CA LEU A 690 14.12 34.86 -11.23
C LEU A 690 13.24 34.40 -12.41
N THR A 691 12.60 33.24 -12.29
CA THR A 691 11.69 32.71 -13.31
C THR A 691 10.45 33.57 -13.48
N HIS A 692 9.86 34.06 -12.38
CA HIS A 692 8.71 34.96 -12.43
C HIS A 692 9.06 36.30 -13.09
N ASN A 693 10.20 36.89 -12.75
CA ASN A 693 10.68 38.10 -13.42
C ASN A 693 10.89 37.87 -14.93
N ILE A 694 11.40 36.69 -15.33
CA ILE A 694 11.52 36.33 -16.75
C ILE A 694 10.13 36.22 -17.40
N GLN A 695 9.12 35.67 -16.71
CA GLN A 695 7.75 35.61 -17.23
C GLN A 695 7.16 36.99 -17.45
N GLU A 696 7.32 37.91 -16.49
CA GLU A 696 6.87 39.30 -16.62
C GLU A 696 7.55 39.98 -17.80
N ILE A 697 8.85 39.76 -17.99
CA ILE A 697 9.60 40.28 -19.15
C ILE A 697 9.06 39.71 -20.46
N ILE A 698 8.84 38.39 -20.56
CA ILE A 698 8.30 37.75 -21.77
C ILE A 698 6.88 38.26 -22.06
N HIS A 699 6.05 38.40 -21.04
CA HIS A 699 4.68 38.91 -21.19
C HIS A 699 4.68 40.38 -21.63
N ALA A 700 5.55 41.21 -21.05
CA ALA A 700 5.72 42.61 -21.44
C ALA A 700 6.22 42.76 -22.89
N ILE A 701 7.10 41.86 -23.35
CA ILE A 701 7.54 41.83 -24.76
C ILE A 701 6.37 41.45 -25.68
N ASN A 702 5.62 40.39 -25.35
CA ASN A 702 4.52 39.90 -26.20
C ASN A 702 3.31 40.84 -26.24
N SER A 703 3.07 41.59 -25.17
CA SER A 703 2.02 42.61 -25.09
C SER A 703 2.43 43.96 -25.69
N GLY A 704 3.72 44.13 -26.04
CA GLY A 704 4.27 45.37 -26.58
C GLY A 704 4.58 46.45 -25.52
N GLU A 705 4.42 46.13 -24.22
CA GLU A 705 4.78 47.02 -23.10
C GLU A 705 6.31 47.19 -22.97
N LEU A 706 7.10 46.22 -23.42
CA LEU A 706 8.56 46.29 -23.46
C LEU A 706 9.07 46.23 -24.92
N PRO A 707 9.55 47.34 -25.49
CA PRO A 707 10.22 47.36 -26.79
C PRO A 707 11.44 46.45 -26.82
N THR A 708 11.57 45.64 -27.87
CA THR A 708 12.68 44.68 -28.05
C THR A 708 14.05 45.37 -28.12
N GLU A 709 14.11 46.64 -28.51
CA GLU A 709 15.33 47.46 -28.56
C GLU A 709 15.94 47.77 -27.18
N LEU A 710 15.13 47.68 -26.11
CA LEU A 710 15.58 47.93 -24.74
C LEU A 710 16.17 46.67 -24.07
N ILE A 711 16.12 45.52 -24.74
CA ILE A 711 16.71 44.28 -24.25
C ILE A 711 18.22 44.31 -24.54
N PRO A 712 19.09 44.23 -23.51
CA PRO A 712 20.53 44.23 -23.74
C PRO A 712 20.96 43.10 -24.69
N GLU A 713 21.77 43.42 -25.70
CA GLU A 713 22.29 42.44 -26.67
C GLU A 713 23.04 41.27 -25.99
N GLU A 714 23.68 41.54 -24.84
CA GLU A 714 24.34 40.53 -24.02
C GLU A 714 23.37 39.45 -23.52
N LEU A 715 22.16 39.83 -23.10
CA LEU A 715 21.13 38.90 -22.64
C LEU A 715 20.61 38.03 -23.82
N ILE A 716 20.43 38.65 -24.98
CA ILE A 716 20.03 37.95 -26.22
C ILE A 716 21.10 36.93 -26.63
N ASN A 717 22.38 37.30 -26.52
CA ASN A 717 23.50 36.42 -26.84
C ASN A 717 23.67 35.28 -25.83
N ILE A 718 23.42 35.52 -24.54
CA ILE A 718 23.43 34.48 -23.50
C ILE A 718 22.29 33.48 -23.76
N LEU A 719 21.06 33.96 -24.03
CA LEU A 719 19.92 33.08 -24.32
C LEU A 719 20.15 32.26 -25.61
N LYS A 720 20.73 32.85 -26.66
CA LYS A 720 21.12 32.14 -27.89
C LYS A 720 22.21 31.09 -27.67
N LYS A 721 23.17 31.34 -26.76
CA LYS A 721 24.24 30.38 -26.40
C LYS A 721 23.77 29.29 -25.44
N SER A 722 22.71 29.52 -24.69
CA SER A 722 22.15 28.59 -23.69
C SER A 722 21.21 27.54 -24.29
N GLY A 723 21.10 27.47 -25.62
CA GLY A 723 20.23 26.54 -26.32
C GLY A 723 20.58 25.09 -26.05
N HIS A 724 19.78 24.47 -25.18
CA HIS A 724 19.42 23.06 -25.27
C HIS A 724 18.21 22.90 -26.17
#